data_AF-A0AAV6J945-F1
#
_entry.id   AF-A0AAV6J945-F1
#
_cell.length_a   1.000
_cell.length_b   1.000
_cell.length_c   1.000
_cell.angle_alpha   90.00
_cell.angle_beta   90.00
_cell.angle_gamma   90.00
#
_symmetry.space_group_name_H-M   'P 1'
#
loop_
_entity.id
_entity.type
_entity.pdbx_description
1 polymer ?
#
loop_
_entity_poly.entity_id
_entity_poly.type
_entity_poly.pdbx_seq_one_letter_code
_entity_poly.pdbx_strand_id
1 'polypeptide(L)'
;MEFFSLVLYLSLTTTLLTLLSLLSRSRAGPKLPPGPAPLPVVGNLLKLGDKPHKSLAELAKIHGPIMSLKLGRKTAVVISSPALAKEVLQKQDLAFSSRTVPNAAHAHDHNKYSVVWLPVADRWRSLRKIMNSHIFSGSRLDANQNLRQKKVQELIDYAGKCCQDGIAVDIGGVIFTTSLNLLSNTIFSVDIANPNQDSAKQYRDLVWQIMVEAGKPNLVDYFPALAKIDPQGVRSRMTDYFGKMFELFGRLIDERLELRRLGESGGEKDVIDILLNINEENNEEIDRTHIEHLCLDLFAAGTDTTSSSVEWAMAELLHSPDTLEKAKAELEKTIGKRKTIQESDIAQLPYLRAIVKETMRLHPPGPFLIPHRVETNVEIFGYTVPQGAQVLVNAWAIGRDPSVWTNPTSFMPERFLDSDIDIRGRDFELIPFGAGRRICPGLSLAVRVIPVMLGSLINSFDWKLEGEINPEELDMEDNNGQQPDLLVAAPQLTPDDARSLLSFFAHDQLLSIVQSAALRHPDVLSAFRTNGHPRPDRIYRYSILLFDLETDALIKKALRGVKVKVTHRGNIRRKYRISRLSNKMGLEADVEAATAFLDKAVKPVMVGGSKLRVAKAYDAFVELADDSGYVVAVMPSAKGMFPEHHPHFIGTYWGAVSTAFCAEIVESTDAYLFSRVLPPPQEGEGNPRAA
;
A
#
# COMPACT_ATOMS: atom_id res chain seq x y z
N MET A 1 44.68 -27.99 -11.17
CA MET A 1 44.39 -28.82 -12.36
C MET A 1 42.95 -29.34 -12.35
N GLU A 2 42.42 -29.82 -11.22
CA GLU A 2 41.07 -30.42 -11.16
C GLU A 2 39.91 -29.44 -11.45
N PHE A 3 40.02 -28.18 -11.02
CA PHE A 3 38.98 -27.17 -11.31
C PHE A 3 38.87 -26.84 -12.81
N PHE A 4 40.01 -26.70 -13.50
CA PHE A 4 40.05 -26.49 -14.95
C PHE A 4 39.50 -27.69 -15.71
N SER A 5 39.84 -28.91 -15.28
CA SER A 5 39.28 -30.13 -15.86
C SER A 5 37.76 -30.19 -15.68
N LEU A 6 37.25 -29.86 -14.49
CA LEU A 6 35.81 -29.87 -14.21
C LEU A 6 35.05 -28.87 -15.10
N VAL A 7 35.57 -27.64 -15.24
CA VAL A 7 34.99 -26.62 -16.12
C VAL A 7 35.04 -27.06 -17.58
N LEU A 8 36.14 -27.69 -18.02
CA LEU A 8 36.27 -28.21 -19.37
C LEU A 8 35.26 -29.33 -19.65
N TYR A 9 35.07 -30.27 -18.71
CA TYR A 9 34.08 -31.35 -18.80
C TYR A 9 32.65 -30.81 -18.82
N LEU A 10 32.32 -29.82 -17.99
CA LEU A 10 31.02 -29.15 -18.01
C LEU A 10 30.79 -28.41 -19.33
N SER A 11 31.81 -27.77 -19.90
CA SER A 11 31.71 -27.14 -21.21
C SER A 11 31.51 -28.19 -22.31
N LEU A 12 32.35 -29.24 -22.39
CA LEU A 12 32.27 -30.28 -23.41
C LEU A 12 30.94 -31.05 -23.36
N THR A 13 30.42 -31.34 -22.16
CA THR A 13 29.12 -32.00 -22.00
C THR A 13 27.97 -31.11 -22.44
N THR A 14 28.02 -29.80 -22.13
CA THR A 14 27.00 -28.85 -22.63
C THR A 14 27.10 -28.63 -24.14
N THR A 15 28.29 -28.58 -24.72
CA THR A 15 28.49 -28.50 -26.18
C THR A 15 28.01 -29.78 -26.88
N LEU A 16 28.28 -30.95 -26.31
CA LEU A 16 27.83 -32.23 -26.87
C LEU A 16 26.31 -32.39 -26.78
N LEU A 17 25.70 -32.01 -25.64
CA LEU A 17 24.23 -32.04 -25.48
C LEU A 17 23.54 -31.05 -26.42
N THR A 18 24.12 -29.88 -26.65
CA THR A 18 23.59 -28.91 -27.63
C THR A 18 23.72 -29.42 -29.07
N LEU A 19 24.85 -30.01 -29.45
CA LEU A 19 25.02 -30.66 -30.77
C LEU A 19 24.04 -31.82 -30.98
N LEU A 20 23.87 -32.70 -29.99
CA LEU A 20 22.92 -33.80 -30.07
C LEU A 20 21.46 -33.31 -30.16
N SER A 21 21.14 -32.19 -29.50
CA SER A 21 19.80 -31.56 -29.61
C SER A 21 19.56 -30.90 -30.97
N LEU A 22 20.61 -30.40 -31.62
CA LEU A 22 20.55 -29.83 -32.96
C LEU A 22 20.41 -30.94 -34.02
N LEU A 23 21.07 -32.08 -33.81
CA LEU A 23 21.03 -33.25 -34.70
C LEU A 23 19.73 -34.06 -34.57
N SER A 24 19.00 -33.97 -33.45
CA SER A 24 17.70 -34.64 -33.28
C SER A 24 16.51 -33.88 -33.87
N ARG A 25 16.72 -32.67 -34.42
CA ARG A 25 15.71 -31.90 -35.19
C ARG A 25 15.53 -32.47 -36.60
N SER A 26 15.15 -33.74 -36.73
CA SER A 26 14.64 -34.30 -37.99
C SER A 26 13.39 -35.15 -37.77
N ARG A 27 12.27 -34.46 -37.54
CA ARG A 27 10.89 -34.88 -37.81
C ARG A 27 10.06 -33.60 -37.84
N ALA A 28 9.07 -33.51 -38.74
CA ALA A 28 8.11 -32.42 -38.74
C ALA A 28 7.35 -32.45 -37.39
N GLY A 29 7.86 -31.70 -36.42
CA GLY A 29 7.27 -31.61 -35.09
C GLY A 29 5.92 -30.90 -35.15
N PRO A 30 5.10 -31.02 -34.10
CA PRO A 30 3.87 -30.25 -33.98
C PRO A 30 4.17 -28.75 -34.16
N LYS A 31 3.27 -28.05 -34.85
CA LYS A 31 3.43 -26.63 -35.19
C LYS A 31 3.18 -25.80 -33.93
N LEU A 32 4.20 -25.67 -33.08
CA LEU A 32 4.13 -24.86 -31.87
C LEU A 32 3.86 -23.39 -32.23
N PRO A 33 3.22 -22.63 -31.33
CA PRO A 33 3.15 -21.18 -31.47
C PRO A 33 4.53 -20.55 -31.66
N PRO A 34 4.64 -19.45 -32.42
CA PRO A 34 5.90 -18.72 -32.58
C PRO A 34 6.45 -18.28 -31.22
N GLY A 35 7.74 -17.98 -31.14
CA GLY A 35 8.30 -17.52 -29.87
C GLY A 35 9.80 -17.26 -29.95
N PRO A 36 10.37 -16.63 -28.92
CA PRO A 36 11.79 -16.35 -28.88
C PRO A 36 12.59 -17.65 -28.81
N ALA A 37 13.69 -17.73 -29.56
CA ALA A 37 14.58 -18.88 -29.54
C ALA A 37 15.06 -19.17 -28.09
N PRO A 38 14.90 -20.41 -27.58
CA PRO A 38 15.29 -20.75 -26.22
C PRO A 38 16.80 -20.98 -26.12
N LEU A 39 17.42 -20.48 -25.04
CA LEU A 39 18.79 -20.81 -24.69
C LEU A 39 18.89 -22.26 -24.17
N PRO A 40 20.04 -22.93 -24.31
CA PRO A 40 20.28 -24.23 -23.69
C PRO A 40 20.01 -24.18 -22.18
N VAL A 41 19.38 -25.23 -21.65
CA VAL A 41 19.05 -25.44 -20.23
C VAL A 41 18.04 -24.44 -19.63
N VAL A 42 18.31 -23.14 -19.66
CA VAL A 42 17.48 -22.09 -19.03
C VAL A 42 16.31 -21.63 -19.90
N GLY A 43 16.36 -21.91 -21.20
CA GLY A 43 15.32 -21.52 -22.15
C GLY A 43 15.20 -19.99 -22.28
N ASN A 44 14.03 -19.45 -21.95
CA ASN A 44 13.67 -18.04 -22.04
C ASN A 44 13.55 -17.37 -20.66
N LEU A 45 13.97 -18.03 -19.57
CA LEU A 45 13.86 -17.47 -18.21
C LEU A 45 14.48 -16.06 -18.08
N LEU A 46 15.64 -15.85 -18.71
CA LEU A 46 16.34 -14.55 -18.68
C LEU A 46 15.61 -13.43 -19.44
N LYS A 47 14.57 -13.77 -20.22
CA LYS A 47 13.72 -12.78 -20.92
C LYS A 47 12.54 -12.31 -20.07
N LEU A 48 12.28 -12.92 -18.92
CA LEU A 48 11.16 -12.52 -18.06
C LEU A 48 11.47 -11.24 -17.28
N GLY A 49 12.71 -11.07 -16.82
CA GLY A 49 13.11 -9.97 -15.94
C GLY A 49 12.29 -9.94 -14.65
N ASP A 50 12.28 -8.79 -13.98
CA ASP A 50 11.58 -8.62 -12.71
C ASP A 50 10.07 -8.42 -12.89
N LYS A 51 9.62 -7.99 -14.07
CA LYS A 51 8.19 -7.77 -14.38
C LYS A 51 7.78 -8.65 -15.56
N PRO A 52 7.56 -9.97 -15.35
CA PRO A 52 7.32 -10.89 -16.46
C PRO A 52 6.09 -10.52 -17.30
N HIS A 53 5.04 -9.97 -16.70
CA HIS A 53 3.84 -9.55 -17.43
C HIS A 53 4.12 -8.45 -18.47
N LYS A 54 4.98 -7.47 -18.14
CA LYS A 54 5.45 -6.42 -19.08
C LYS A 54 6.37 -7.02 -20.14
N SER A 55 7.38 -7.79 -19.75
CA SER A 55 8.32 -8.42 -20.68
C SER A 55 7.62 -9.34 -21.70
N LEU A 56 6.63 -10.11 -21.25
CA LEU A 56 5.84 -10.98 -22.12
C LEU A 56 4.85 -10.20 -23.01
N ALA A 57 4.37 -9.03 -22.57
CA ALA A 57 3.60 -8.14 -23.43
C ALA A 57 4.45 -7.58 -24.58
N GLU A 58 5.69 -7.15 -24.30
CA GLU A 58 6.62 -6.69 -25.35
C GLU A 58 7.00 -7.81 -26.33
N LEU A 59 7.25 -9.02 -25.83
CA LEU A 59 7.50 -10.18 -26.69
C LEU A 59 6.28 -10.54 -27.57
N ALA A 60 5.06 -10.35 -27.07
CA ALA A 60 3.85 -10.59 -27.85
C ALA A 60 3.70 -9.62 -29.04
N LYS A 61 4.25 -8.39 -28.94
CA LYS A 61 4.30 -7.47 -30.10
C LYS A 61 5.18 -7.99 -31.23
N ILE A 62 6.19 -8.81 -30.92
CA ILE A 62 7.14 -9.37 -31.88
C ILE A 62 6.65 -10.72 -32.42
N HIS A 63 6.16 -11.59 -31.53
CA HIS A 63 5.83 -12.97 -31.86
C HIS A 63 4.34 -13.20 -32.14
N GLY A 64 3.49 -12.21 -31.83
CA GLY A 64 2.04 -12.29 -31.96
C GLY A 64 1.33 -12.65 -30.65
N PRO A 65 -0.01 -12.66 -30.67
CA PRO A 65 -0.85 -12.76 -29.48
C PRO A 65 -0.92 -14.17 -28.87
N ILE A 66 -0.35 -15.17 -29.54
CA ILE A 66 -0.05 -16.50 -29.00
C ILE A 66 1.42 -16.80 -29.22
N MET A 67 2.15 -17.09 -28.15
CA MET A 67 3.57 -17.42 -28.25
C MET A 67 3.99 -18.56 -27.34
N SER A 68 5.02 -19.31 -27.74
CA SER A 68 5.62 -20.38 -26.94
C SER A 68 6.92 -19.94 -26.28
N LEU A 69 7.13 -20.41 -25.06
CA LEU A 69 8.33 -20.20 -24.26
C LEU A 69 8.81 -21.52 -23.69
N LYS A 70 10.13 -21.63 -23.50
CA LYS A 70 10.76 -22.67 -22.71
C LYS A 70 11.22 -22.07 -21.38
N LEU A 71 10.60 -22.43 -20.27
CA LEU A 71 10.99 -21.94 -18.93
C LEU A 71 11.74 -23.06 -18.21
N GLY A 72 13.07 -23.08 -18.32
CA GLY A 72 13.88 -24.23 -17.93
C GLY A 72 13.46 -25.49 -18.70
N ARG A 73 12.95 -26.50 -17.99
CA ARG A 73 12.42 -27.72 -18.63
C ARG A 73 10.96 -27.62 -19.05
N LYS A 74 10.23 -26.60 -18.58
CA LYS A 74 8.80 -26.43 -18.83
C LYS A 74 8.54 -25.75 -20.17
N THR A 75 7.49 -26.17 -20.85
CA THR A 75 6.97 -25.44 -22.01
C THR A 75 5.79 -24.61 -21.54
N ALA A 76 5.79 -23.32 -21.85
CA ALA A 76 4.70 -22.41 -21.56
C ALA A 76 4.16 -21.80 -22.86
N VAL A 77 2.85 -21.59 -22.92
CA VAL A 77 2.18 -20.86 -24.00
C VAL A 77 1.52 -19.62 -23.39
N VAL A 78 1.79 -18.46 -23.99
CA VAL A 78 1.29 -17.16 -23.52
C VAL A 78 0.21 -16.68 -24.46
N ILE A 79 -0.90 -16.24 -23.88
CA ILE A 79 -2.09 -15.72 -24.56
C ILE A 79 -2.23 -14.24 -24.20
N SER A 80 -2.25 -13.37 -25.20
CA SER A 80 -2.22 -11.91 -25.03
C SER A 80 -3.28 -11.16 -25.84
N SER A 81 -4.37 -11.82 -26.28
CA SER A 81 -5.49 -11.14 -26.96
C SER A 81 -6.85 -11.66 -26.46
N PRO A 82 -7.91 -10.84 -26.55
CA PRO A 82 -9.27 -11.24 -26.19
C PRO A 82 -9.76 -12.48 -26.93
N ALA A 83 -9.53 -12.55 -28.25
CA ALA A 83 -10.01 -13.65 -29.09
C ALA A 83 -9.41 -15.01 -28.68
N LEU A 84 -8.12 -15.04 -28.39
CA LEU A 84 -7.43 -16.25 -27.91
C LEU A 84 -7.79 -16.58 -26.46
N ALA A 85 -7.97 -15.57 -25.60
CA ALA A 85 -8.45 -15.78 -24.23
C ALA A 85 -9.85 -16.42 -24.24
N LYS A 86 -10.75 -15.99 -25.13
CA LYS A 86 -12.07 -16.59 -25.35
C LYS A 86 -12.00 -18.04 -25.82
N GLU A 87 -11.06 -18.31 -26.74
CA GLU A 87 -10.83 -19.67 -27.23
C GLU A 87 -10.41 -20.61 -26.10
N VAL A 88 -9.43 -20.20 -25.29
CA VAL A 88 -8.85 -21.00 -24.20
C VAL A 88 -9.77 -21.12 -22.99
N LEU A 89 -10.38 -20.02 -22.54
CA LEU A 89 -11.09 -19.98 -21.27
C LEU A 89 -12.58 -20.28 -21.40
N GLN A 90 -13.18 -20.19 -22.59
CA GLN A 90 -14.62 -20.44 -22.79
C GLN A 90 -14.90 -21.55 -23.79
N LYS A 91 -14.39 -21.45 -25.03
CA LYS A 91 -14.74 -22.42 -26.08
C LYS A 91 -14.12 -23.79 -25.84
N GLN A 92 -12.87 -23.82 -25.37
CA GLN A 92 -12.12 -25.03 -25.07
C GLN A 92 -11.87 -25.19 -23.56
N ASP A 93 -12.73 -24.60 -22.72
CA ASP A 93 -12.50 -24.41 -21.29
C ASP A 93 -12.10 -25.70 -20.55
N LEU A 94 -12.68 -26.83 -20.92
CA LEU A 94 -12.41 -28.14 -20.32
C LEU A 94 -10.97 -28.59 -20.60
N ALA A 95 -10.48 -28.42 -21.83
CA ALA A 95 -9.14 -28.81 -22.24
C ALA A 95 -8.05 -28.01 -21.51
N PHE A 96 -8.37 -26.75 -21.17
CA PHE A 96 -7.49 -25.85 -20.43
C PHE A 96 -7.83 -25.78 -18.93
N SER A 97 -8.71 -26.63 -18.42
CA SER A 97 -9.21 -26.47 -17.04
C SER A 97 -8.26 -26.98 -15.95
N SER A 98 -7.19 -27.71 -16.30
CA SER A 98 -6.17 -28.12 -15.34
C SER A 98 -5.27 -26.96 -14.93
N ARG A 99 -4.54 -27.12 -13.81
CA ARG A 99 -3.62 -26.11 -13.28
C ARG A 99 -2.17 -26.55 -13.40
N THR A 100 -1.31 -25.56 -13.59
CA THR A 100 0.12 -25.72 -13.31
C THR A 100 0.34 -25.47 -11.83
N VAL A 101 0.59 -26.52 -11.05
CA VAL A 101 0.79 -26.44 -9.60
C VAL A 101 2.24 -26.02 -9.30
N PRO A 102 2.47 -24.91 -8.57
CA PRO A 102 3.81 -24.52 -8.13
C PRO A 102 4.28 -25.40 -6.96
N ASN A 103 5.59 -25.60 -6.82
CA ASN A 103 6.20 -26.40 -5.75
C ASN A 103 5.84 -25.89 -4.35
N ALA A 104 5.61 -24.58 -4.20
CA ALA A 104 5.15 -23.96 -2.96
C ALA A 104 3.82 -24.56 -2.48
N ALA A 105 2.88 -24.83 -3.40
CA ALA A 105 1.57 -25.40 -3.08
C ALA A 105 1.61 -26.86 -2.59
N HIS A 106 2.77 -27.52 -2.66
CA HIS A 106 2.98 -28.86 -2.08
C HIS A 106 3.33 -28.83 -0.58
N ALA A 107 3.47 -27.64 0.02
CA ALA A 107 3.53 -27.50 1.47
C ALA A 107 2.22 -28.02 2.09
N HIS A 108 2.33 -28.85 3.14
CA HIS A 108 1.19 -29.51 3.80
C HIS A 108 0.23 -30.21 2.83
N ASP A 109 0.75 -30.72 1.70
CA ASP A 109 -0.07 -31.36 0.66
C ASP A 109 -1.23 -30.48 0.13
N HIS A 110 -1.11 -29.15 0.23
CA HIS A 110 -2.21 -28.24 -0.10
C HIS A 110 -2.72 -28.38 -1.53
N ASN A 111 -1.85 -28.74 -2.47
CA ASN A 111 -2.22 -29.06 -3.85
C ASN A 111 -3.21 -30.23 -4.00
N LYS A 112 -3.34 -31.11 -3.00
CA LYS A 112 -4.25 -32.27 -3.00
C LYS A 112 -5.65 -31.94 -2.46
N TYR A 113 -5.83 -30.80 -1.80
CA TYR A 113 -7.09 -30.42 -1.14
C TYR A 113 -7.66 -29.10 -1.65
N SER A 114 -6.80 -28.19 -2.11
CA SER A 114 -7.17 -26.84 -2.55
C SER A 114 -8.08 -26.82 -3.78
N VAL A 115 -9.14 -26.01 -3.72
CA VAL A 115 -10.04 -25.80 -4.86
C VAL A 115 -9.35 -25.04 -6.01
N VAL A 116 -8.26 -24.33 -5.70
CA VAL A 116 -7.43 -23.64 -6.69
C VAL A 116 -6.70 -24.66 -7.55
N TRP A 117 -6.08 -25.67 -6.94
CA TRP A 117 -5.12 -26.58 -7.58
C TRP A 117 -5.72 -27.91 -8.07
N LEU A 118 -6.77 -28.41 -7.40
CA LEU A 118 -7.41 -29.68 -7.75
C LEU A 118 -7.85 -29.71 -9.23
N PRO A 119 -7.72 -30.85 -9.93
CA PRO A 119 -8.25 -31.01 -11.30
C PRO A 119 -9.78 -30.91 -11.30
N VAL A 120 -10.37 -30.60 -12.46
CA VAL A 120 -11.84 -30.56 -12.61
C VAL A 120 -12.41 -31.99 -12.57
N ALA A 121 -12.65 -32.45 -11.35
CA ALA A 121 -13.23 -33.74 -11.01
C ALA A 121 -14.30 -33.54 -9.92
N ASP A 122 -14.86 -34.63 -9.40
CA ASP A 122 -16.02 -34.59 -8.50
C ASP A 122 -15.72 -33.80 -7.22
N ARG A 123 -14.55 -34.00 -6.60
CA ARG A 123 -14.13 -33.21 -5.42
C ARG A 123 -14.11 -31.70 -5.69
N TRP A 124 -13.49 -31.29 -6.81
CA TRP A 124 -13.44 -29.88 -7.19
C TRP A 124 -14.84 -29.31 -7.47
N ARG A 125 -15.72 -30.10 -8.11
CA ARG A 125 -17.11 -29.70 -8.38
C ARG A 125 -17.90 -29.54 -7.07
N SER A 126 -17.74 -30.45 -6.10
CA SER A 126 -18.35 -30.34 -4.77
C SER A 126 -17.90 -29.08 -4.05
N LEU A 127 -16.58 -28.83 -3.95
CA LEU A 127 -16.05 -27.61 -3.34
C LEU A 127 -16.59 -26.34 -4.03
N ARG A 128 -16.59 -26.29 -5.36
CA ARG A 128 -17.16 -25.17 -6.12
C ARG A 128 -18.66 -24.98 -5.90
N LYS A 129 -19.43 -26.07 -5.85
CA LYS A 129 -20.86 -26.03 -5.55
C LYS A 129 -21.10 -25.46 -4.17
N ILE A 130 -20.29 -25.88 -3.18
CA ILE A 130 -20.42 -25.42 -1.80
C ILE A 130 -20.12 -23.93 -1.71
N MET A 131 -19.01 -23.47 -2.29
CA MET A 131 -18.66 -22.05 -2.38
C MET A 131 -19.78 -21.23 -3.03
N ASN A 132 -20.27 -21.65 -4.19
CA ASN A 132 -21.27 -20.90 -4.94
C ASN A 132 -22.66 -20.89 -4.27
N SER A 133 -23.02 -21.92 -3.51
CA SER A 133 -24.36 -22.07 -2.93
C SER A 133 -24.43 -21.50 -1.51
N HIS A 134 -23.38 -21.70 -0.72
CA HIS A 134 -23.39 -21.43 0.72
C HIS A 134 -22.52 -20.24 1.14
N ILE A 135 -21.56 -19.82 0.32
CA ILE A 135 -20.66 -18.70 0.64
C ILE A 135 -20.97 -17.48 -0.24
N PHE A 136 -21.01 -17.69 -1.55
CA PHE A 136 -21.00 -16.62 -2.56
C PHE A 136 -22.33 -16.47 -3.32
N SER A 137 -23.38 -17.18 -2.91
CA SER A 137 -24.72 -16.99 -3.47
C SER A 137 -25.27 -15.62 -3.09
N GLY A 138 -26.11 -15.04 -3.96
CA GLY A 138 -26.72 -13.74 -3.71
C GLY A 138 -27.45 -13.68 -2.37
N SER A 139 -28.25 -14.71 -2.06
CA SER A 139 -29.00 -14.78 -0.80
C SER A 139 -28.11 -14.83 0.44
N ARG A 140 -26.99 -15.55 0.40
CA ARG A 140 -26.03 -15.61 1.53
C ARG A 140 -25.29 -14.30 1.70
N LEU A 141 -24.92 -13.67 0.59
CA LEU A 141 -24.31 -12.35 0.62
C LEU A 141 -25.30 -11.32 1.18
N ASP A 142 -26.55 -11.30 0.74
CA ASP A 142 -27.58 -10.38 1.24
C ASP A 142 -27.84 -10.58 2.75
N ALA A 143 -27.95 -11.83 3.21
CA ALA A 143 -28.16 -12.15 4.62
C ALA A 143 -27.04 -11.62 5.53
N ASN A 144 -25.80 -11.62 5.04
CA ASN A 144 -24.62 -11.19 5.80
C ASN A 144 -24.19 -9.73 5.47
N GLN A 145 -25.00 -8.96 4.75
CA GLN A 145 -24.66 -7.59 4.36
C GLN A 145 -24.37 -6.68 5.57
N ASN A 146 -25.15 -6.80 6.64
CA ASN A 146 -24.98 -5.97 7.86
C ASN A 146 -23.59 -6.16 8.50
N LEU A 147 -23.06 -7.38 8.48
CA LEU A 147 -21.72 -7.68 8.99
C LEU A 147 -20.68 -6.98 8.14
N ARG A 148 -20.83 -7.00 6.81
CA ARG A 148 -19.92 -6.32 5.91
C ARG A 148 -19.98 -4.80 6.07
N GLN A 149 -21.17 -4.24 6.17
CA GLN A 149 -21.37 -2.83 6.44
C GLN A 149 -20.71 -2.40 7.75
N LYS A 150 -20.82 -3.21 8.82
CA LYS A 150 -20.14 -2.95 10.09
C LYS A 150 -18.62 -2.86 9.91
N LYS A 151 -18.01 -3.75 9.12
CA LYS A 151 -16.55 -3.71 8.86
C LYS A 151 -16.11 -2.52 8.03
N VAL A 152 -16.94 -2.08 7.09
CA VAL A 152 -16.70 -0.82 6.38
C VAL A 152 -16.82 0.37 7.34
N GLN A 153 -17.79 0.36 8.27
CA GLN A 153 -17.90 1.42 9.27
C GLN A 153 -16.67 1.46 10.19
N GLU A 154 -16.18 0.30 10.67
CA GLU A 154 -14.95 0.22 11.46
C GLU A 154 -13.72 0.77 10.72
N LEU A 155 -13.64 0.55 9.40
CA LEU A 155 -12.62 1.15 8.53
C LEU A 155 -12.73 2.68 8.51
N ILE A 156 -13.94 3.22 8.34
CA ILE A 156 -14.17 4.67 8.32
C ILE A 156 -13.90 5.28 9.70
N ASP A 157 -14.26 4.62 10.79
CA ASP A 157 -13.99 5.08 12.14
C ASP A 157 -12.47 5.13 12.41
N TYR A 158 -11.73 4.12 11.96
CA TYR A 158 -10.27 4.10 12.04
C TYR A 158 -9.63 5.24 11.23
N ALA A 159 -10.03 5.41 9.97
CA ALA A 159 -9.54 6.51 9.13
C ALA A 159 -9.91 7.89 9.73
N GLY A 160 -11.10 8.00 10.34
CA GLY A 160 -11.55 9.20 11.04
C GLY A 160 -10.70 9.54 12.24
N LYS A 161 -10.27 8.53 13.01
CA LYS A 161 -9.31 8.71 14.11
C LYS A 161 -7.94 9.18 13.60
N CYS A 162 -7.39 8.53 12.57
CA CYS A 162 -6.14 8.96 11.95
C CYS A 162 -6.23 10.40 11.43
N CYS A 163 -7.35 10.77 10.82
CA CYS A 163 -7.62 12.13 10.35
C CYS A 163 -7.63 13.16 11.49
N GLN A 164 -8.21 12.84 12.65
CA GLN A 164 -8.22 13.71 13.84
C GLN A 164 -6.81 13.89 14.41
N ASP A 165 -6.02 12.83 14.40
CA ASP A 165 -4.67 12.80 14.94
C ASP A 165 -3.62 13.32 13.93
N GLY A 166 -4.01 13.61 12.68
CA GLY A 166 -3.11 14.04 11.61
C GLY A 166 -2.14 12.96 11.12
N ILE A 167 -2.51 11.69 11.28
CA ILE A 167 -1.69 10.51 10.96
C ILE A 167 -2.03 9.99 9.56
N ALA A 168 -1.00 9.62 8.79
CA ALA A 168 -1.18 8.94 7.51
C ALA A 168 -1.77 7.53 7.70
N VAL A 169 -2.68 7.17 6.79
CA VAL A 169 -3.31 5.87 6.68
C VAL A 169 -2.61 5.06 5.58
N ASP A 170 -2.09 3.90 5.96
CA ASP A 170 -1.72 2.83 5.03
C ASP A 170 -3.01 2.22 4.45
N ILE A 171 -3.43 2.67 3.26
CA ILE A 171 -4.65 2.18 2.61
C ILE A 171 -4.54 0.69 2.30
N GLY A 172 -3.41 0.22 1.78
CA GLY A 172 -3.18 -1.20 1.52
C GLY A 172 -3.35 -2.03 2.80
N GLY A 173 -2.64 -1.66 3.87
CA GLY A 173 -2.66 -2.37 5.15
C GLY A 173 -4.01 -2.32 5.87
N VAL A 174 -4.71 -1.19 5.85
CA VAL A 174 -6.03 -1.07 6.50
C VAL A 174 -7.10 -1.85 5.73
N ILE A 175 -7.13 -1.76 4.39
CA ILE A 175 -8.10 -2.53 3.59
C ILE A 175 -7.80 -4.02 3.66
N PHE A 176 -6.54 -4.41 3.74
CA PHE A 176 -6.16 -5.79 4.00
C PHE A 176 -6.79 -6.27 5.31
N THR A 177 -6.63 -5.49 6.38
CA THR A 177 -7.17 -5.83 7.71
C THR A 177 -8.70 -5.91 7.68
N THR A 178 -9.36 -4.95 7.02
CA THR A 178 -10.80 -4.96 6.82
C THR A 178 -11.26 -6.18 6.02
N SER A 179 -10.57 -6.54 4.94
CA SER A 179 -10.89 -7.69 4.09
C SER A 179 -10.70 -9.02 4.84
N LEU A 180 -9.64 -9.10 5.65
CA LEU A 180 -9.37 -10.25 6.51
C LEU A 180 -10.51 -10.45 7.53
N ASN A 181 -10.95 -9.38 8.19
CA ASN A 181 -12.05 -9.43 9.15
C ASN A 181 -13.41 -9.66 8.48
N LEU A 182 -13.63 -9.14 7.27
CA LEU A 182 -14.82 -9.43 6.47
C LEU A 182 -14.94 -10.94 6.22
N LEU A 183 -13.85 -11.59 5.82
CA LEU A 183 -13.81 -13.03 5.58
C LEU A 183 -13.91 -13.82 6.89
N SER A 184 -13.17 -13.44 7.93
CA SER A 184 -13.22 -14.17 9.20
C SER A 184 -14.57 -14.08 9.88
N ASN A 185 -15.24 -12.94 9.79
CA ASN A 185 -16.58 -12.78 10.33
C ASN A 185 -17.60 -13.58 9.51
N THR A 186 -17.47 -13.59 8.18
CA THR A 186 -18.33 -14.40 7.30
C THR A 186 -18.15 -15.90 7.55
N ILE A 187 -16.93 -16.35 7.82
CA ILE A 187 -16.61 -17.78 7.92
C ILE A 187 -16.78 -18.31 9.34
N PHE A 188 -16.31 -17.57 10.34
CA PHE A 188 -16.18 -18.02 11.73
C PHE A 188 -16.93 -17.13 12.73
N SER A 189 -17.62 -16.07 12.30
CA SER A 189 -18.25 -15.08 13.18
C SER A 189 -17.30 -14.39 14.16
N VAL A 190 -16.00 -14.34 13.84
CA VAL A 190 -14.96 -13.69 14.67
C VAL A 190 -14.13 -12.71 13.87
N ASP A 191 -13.57 -11.71 14.54
CA ASP A 191 -12.55 -10.84 13.96
C ASP A 191 -11.17 -11.39 14.32
N ILE A 192 -10.42 -11.82 13.31
CA ILE A 192 -9.08 -12.44 13.52
C ILE A 192 -8.00 -11.38 13.67
N ALA A 193 -8.24 -10.16 13.18
CA ALA A 193 -7.31 -9.05 13.26
C ALA A 193 -7.94 -7.84 13.96
N ASN A 194 -7.31 -7.34 15.02
CA ASN A 194 -7.63 -6.02 15.57
C ASN A 194 -6.61 -4.97 15.07
N PRO A 195 -7.02 -3.91 14.33
CA PRO A 195 -6.10 -2.88 13.81
C PRO A 195 -5.18 -2.24 14.87
N ASN A 196 -5.59 -2.26 16.15
CA ASN A 196 -4.87 -1.67 17.27
C ASN A 196 -4.02 -2.68 18.07
N GLN A 197 -3.93 -3.94 17.64
CA GLN A 197 -3.16 -5.00 18.33
C GLN A 197 -2.16 -5.69 17.39
N ASP A 198 -1.07 -6.19 17.95
CA ASP A 198 0.00 -6.86 17.19
C ASP A 198 -0.47 -8.15 16.49
N SER A 199 -1.53 -8.80 16.97
CA SER A 199 -2.12 -10.00 16.35
C SER A 199 -2.66 -9.76 14.95
N ALA A 200 -3.19 -8.57 14.64
CA ALA A 200 -3.61 -8.22 13.28
C ALA A 200 -2.43 -8.19 12.32
N LYS A 201 -1.30 -7.61 12.76
CA LYS A 201 -0.08 -7.57 11.98
C LYS A 201 0.40 -8.98 11.70
N GLN A 202 0.37 -9.87 12.68
CA GLN A 202 0.80 -11.26 12.53
C GLN A 202 0.06 -12.01 11.40
N TYR A 203 -1.28 -12.01 11.40
CA TYR A 203 -2.04 -12.76 10.39
C TYR A 203 -2.05 -12.09 9.02
N ARG A 204 -2.05 -10.75 8.99
CA ARG A 204 -1.83 -10.01 7.74
C ARG A 204 -0.49 -10.40 7.12
N ASP A 205 0.58 -10.32 7.91
CA ASP A 205 1.93 -10.61 7.42
C ASP A 205 2.03 -12.07 6.95
N LEU A 206 1.36 -13.02 7.62
CA LEU A 206 1.30 -14.41 7.16
C LEU A 206 0.64 -14.55 5.79
N VAL A 207 -0.56 -14.00 5.62
CA VAL A 207 -1.30 -14.09 4.35
C VAL A 207 -0.56 -13.37 3.23
N TRP A 208 0.02 -12.21 3.52
CA TRP A 208 0.87 -11.47 2.58
C TRP A 208 2.08 -12.30 2.13
N GLN A 209 2.82 -12.91 3.07
CA GLN A 209 3.99 -13.71 2.73
C GLN A 209 3.62 -14.97 1.92
N ILE A 210 2.44 -15.56 2.15
CA ILE A 210 1.92 -16.64 1.31
C ILE A 210 1.77 -16.17 -0.14
N MET A 211 1.15 -15.00 -0.36
CA MET A 211 0.96 -14.47 -1.72
C MET A 211 2.28 -14.12 -2.40
N VAL A 212 3.21 -13.53 -1.65
CA VAL A 212 4.56 -13.23 -2.12
C VAL A 212 5.32 -14.49 -2.53
N GLU A 213 5.36 -15.53 -1.70
CA GLU A 213 6.07 -16.77 -2.02
C GLU A 213 5.38 -17.56 -3.15
N ALA A 214 4.06 -17.47 -3.29
CA ALA A 214 3.32 -18.09 -4.39
C ALA A 214 3.54 -17.37 -5.74
N GLY A 215 3.74 -16.06 -5.74
CA GLY A 215 3.98 -15.24 -6.93
C GLY A 215 5.44 -15.16 -7.38
N LYS A 216 6.39 -15.40 -6.47
CA LYS A 216 7.84 -15.34 -6.76
C LYS A 216 8.29 -16.46 -7.72
N PRO A 217 9.18 -16.16 -8.68
CA PRO A 217 9.82 -17.20 -9.49
C PRO A 217 10.61 -18.18 -8.61
N ASN A 218 10.25 -19.46 -8.66
CA ASN A 218 10.94 -20.54 -7.97
C ASN A 218 11.64 -21.46 -8.97
N LEU A 219 12.97 -21.60 -8.84
CA LEU A 219 13.83 -22.45 -9.67
C LEU A 219 13.33 -23.89 -9.71
N VAL A 220 12.75 -24.40 -8.62
CA VAL A 220 12.22 -25.76 -8.55
C VAL A 220 11.08 -25.98 -9.57
N ASP A 221 10.29 -24.95 -9.87
CA ASP A 221 9.17 -25.05 -10.83
C ASP A 221 9.63 -25.21 -12.28
N TYR A 222 10.88 -24.82 -12.55
CA TYR A 222 11.53 -24.91 -13.86
C TYR A 222 12.53 -26.07 -13.94
N PHE A 223 13.10 -26.46 -12.79
CA PHE A 223 14.09 -27.52 -12.63
C PHE A 223 13.71 -28.45 -11.47
N PRO A 224 12.77 -29.40 -11.67
CA PRO A 224 12.26 -30.25 -10.59
C PRO A 224 13.30 -31.11 -9.87
N ALA A 225 14.47 -31.35 -10.49
CA ALA A 225 15.58 -32.04 -9.86
C ALA A 225 16.11 -31.34 -8.59
N LEU A 226 15.86 -30.03 -8.46
CA LEU A 226 16.25 -29.23 -7.30
C LEU A 226 15.24 -29.29 -6.13
N ALA A 227 14.10 -29.97 -6.31
CA ALA A 227 13.02 -29.99 -5.32
C ALA A 227 13.45 -30.47 -3.93
N LYS A 228 14.41 -31.42 -3.86
CA LYS A 228 14.89 -32.00 -2.59
C LYS A 228 15.73 -31.04 -1.75
N ILE A 229 16.38 -30.07 -2.37
CA ILE A 229 17.26 -29.12 -1.67
C ILE A 229 16.60 -27.76 -1.44
N ASP A 230 15.46 -27.50 -2.09
CA ASP A 230 14.70 -26.24 -2.00
C ASP A 230 15.62 -24.99 -1.97
N PRO A 231 16.35 -24.71 -3.06
CA PRO A 231 17.50 -23.80 -3.03
C PRO A 231 17.13 -22.36 -2.67
N GLN A 232 15.88 -21.96 -2.87
CA GLN A 232 15.36 -20.64 -2.48
C GLN A 232 14.57 -20.66 -1.17
N GLY A 233 14.43 -21.82 -0.53
CA GLY A 233 13.69 -22.02 0.73
C GLY A 233 12.19 -21.74 0.62
N VAL A 234 11.62 -21.69 -0.59
CA VAL A 234 10.23 -21.29 -0.83
C VAL A 234 9.27 -22.31 -0.22
N ARG A 235 9.52 -23.61 -0.42
CA ARG A 235 8.66 -24.67 0.13
C ARG A 235 8.80 -24.75 1.63
N SER A 236 10.00 -24.54 2.17
CA SER A 236 10.22 -24.49 3.63
C SER A 236 9.43 -23.35 4.26
N ARG A 237 9.56 -22.11 3.76
CA ARG A 237 8.80 -20.97 4.28
C ARG A 237 7.29 -21.16 4.14
N MET A 238 6.84 -21.69 3.00
CA MET A 238 5.42 -21.98 2.79
C MET A 238 4.89 -23.04 3.77
N THR A 239 5.69 -24.04 4.13
CA THR A 239 5.36 -25.01 5.19
C THR A 239 5.11 -24.31 6.53
N ASP A 240 5.97 -23.37 6.91
CA ASP A 240 5.80 -22.62 8.15
C ASP A 240 4.55 -21.71 8.12
N TYR A 241 4.33 -20.99 7.00
CA TYR A 241 3.20 -20.07 6.88
C TYR A 241 1.86 -20.81 6.85
N PHE A 242 1.75 -21.88 6.07
CA PHE A 242 0.56 -22.73 6.04
C PHE A 242 0.32 -23.40 7.39
N GLY A 243 1.38 -23.89 8.05
CA GLY A 243 1.27 -24.49 9.38
C GLY A 243 0.60 -23.56 10.39
N LYS A 244 1.04 -22.30 10.46
CA LYS A 244 0.44 -21.29 11.36
C LYS A 244 -1.02 -20.98 11.01
N MET A 245 -1.37 -20.94 9.72
CA MET A 245 -2.76 -20.75 9.31
C MET A 245 -3.63 -21.95 9.67
N PHE A 246 -3.14 -23.17 9.49
CA PHE A 246 -3.86 -24.38 9.88
C PHE A 246 -4.01 -24.52 11.39
N GLU A 247 -3.01 -24.13 12.19
CA GLU A 247 -3.15 -24.05 13.65
C GLU A 247 -4.26 -23.07 14.06
N LEU A 248 -4.35 -21.91 13.41
CA LEU A 248 -5.43 -20.96 13.62
C LEU A 248 -6.79 -21.56 13.24
N PHE A 249 -6.92 -22.09 12.03
CA PHE A 249 -8.20 -22.64 11.56
C PHE A 249 -8.64 -23.83 12.39
N GLY A 250 -7.72 -24.74 12.72
CA GLY A 250 -8.00 -25.88 13.60
C GLY A 250 -8.55 -25.43 14.95
N ARG A 251 -7.92 -24.44 15.58
CA ARG A 251 -8.39 -23.88 16.85
C ARG A 251 -9.79 -23.27 16.75
N LEU A 252 -10.08 -22.50 15.71
CA LEU A 252 -11.41 -21.91 15.47
C LEU A 252 -12.48 -22.98 15.22
N ILE A 253 -12.12 -24.06 14.51
CA ILE A 253 -13.00 -25.21 14.28
C ILE A 253 -13.28 -25.92 15.61
N ASP A 254 -12.27 -26.16 16.44
CA ASP A 254 -12.42 -26.81 17.74
C ASP A 254 -13.30 -26.00 18.69
N GLU A 255 -13.07 -24.69 18.77
CA GLU A 255 -13.92 -23.77 19.54
C GLU A 255 -15.39 -23.83 19.08
N ARG A 256 -15.62 -23.89 17.76
CA ARG A 256 -16.98 -24.02 17.22
C ARG A 256 -17.63 -25.36 17.57
N LEU A 257 -16.88 -26.47 17.45
CA LEU A 257 -17.38 -27.80 17.78
C LEU A 257 -17.76 -27.91 19.27
N GLU A 258 -16.98 -27.31 20.17
CA GLU A 258 -17.33 -27.26 21.60
C GLU A 258 -18.60 -26.44 21.86
N LEU A 259 -18.77 -25.27 21.23
CA LEU A 259 -20.01 -24.47 21.35
C LEU A 259 -21.25 -25.23 20.85
N ARG A 260 -21.11 -26.05 19.79
CA ARG A 260 -22.17 -26.94 19.31
C ARG A 260 -22.51 -28.02 20.34
N ARG A 261 -21.48 -28.65 20.93
CA ARG A 261 -21.64 -29.69 21.96
C ARG A 261 -22.37 -29.17 23.21
N LEU A 262 -22.14 -27.91 23.57
CA LEU A 262 -22.79 -27.25 24.71
C LEU A 262 -24.23 -26.79 24.41
N GLY A 263 -24.71 -26.91 23.16
CA GLY A 263 -26.03 -26.43 22.75
C GLY A 263 -26.12 -24.89 22.65
N GLU A 264 -24.99 -24.19 22.71
CA GLU A 264 -24.90 -22.73 22.63
C GLU A 264 -24.82 -22.23 21.17
N SER A 265 -24.56 -23.15 20.23
CA SER A 265 -24.67 -22.90 18.80
C SER A 265 -26.12 -23.00 18.34
N GLY A 266 -26.85 -21.87 18.37
CA GLY A 266 -28.22 -21.74 17.85
C GLY A 266 -28.38 -21.93 16.32
N GLY A 267 -28.03 -23.11 15.79
CA GLY A 267 -28.26 -23.50 14.40
C GLY A 267 -27.14 -23.13 13.41
N GLU A 268 -27.45 -23.14 12.12
CA GLU A 268 -26.57 -22.76 11.02
C GLU A 268 -26.36 -21.23 11.00
N LYS A 269 -25.31 -20.73 11.66
CA LYS A 269 -25.08 -19.27 11.80
C LYS A 269 -24.17 -18.70 10.73
N ASP A 270 -23.14 -19.45 10.32
CA ASP A 270 -22.13 -18.99 9.36
C ASP A 270 -21.60 -20.12 8.48
N VAL A 271 -20.58 -19.82 7.65
CA VAL A 271 -20.04 -20.79 6.69
C VAL A 271 -19.41 -21.99 7.39
N ILE A 272 -18.71 -21.82 8.52
CA ILE A 272 -18.12 -22.97 9.19
C ILE A 272 -19.21 -23.92 9.68
N ASP A 273 -20.36 -23.39 10.13
CA ASP A 273 -21.46 -24.25 10.54
C ASP A 273 -22.00 -25.10 9.38
N ILE A 274 -22.10 -24.51 8.20
CA ILE A 274 -22.52 -25.22 6.98
C ILE A 274 -21.53 -26.33 6.63
N LEU A 275 -20.23 -26.00 6.64
CA LEU A 275 -19.18 -26.96 6.30
C LEU A 275 -19.14 -28.14 7.28
N LEU A 276 -19.34 -27.87 8.57
CA LEU A 276 -19.43 -28.92 9.59
C LEU A 276 -20.68 -29.79 9.42
N ASN A 277 -21.83 -29.22 9.08
CA ASN A 277 -23.05 -30.01 8.81
C ASN A 277 -22.85 -30.92 7.59
N ILE A 278 -22.23 -30.42 6.51
CA ILE A 278 -21.89 -31.22 5.33
C ILE A 278 -20.91 -32.34 5.70
N ASN A 279 -19.92 -32.04 6.56
CA ASN A 279 -18.97 -33.04 7.06
C ASN A 279 -19.66 -34.15 7.86
N GLU A 280 -20.62 -33.80 8.71
CA GLU A 280 -21.42 -34.74 9.51
C GLU A 280 -22.34 -35.61 8.63
N GLU A 281 -22.96 -35.03 7.60
CA GLU A 281 -23.85 -35.74 6.67
C GLU A 281 -23.08 -36.62 5.68
N ASN A 282 -21.93 -36.15 5.18
CA ASN A 282 -21.14 -36.82 4.16
C ASN A 282 -19.64 -36.50 4.29
N ASN A 283 -18.98 -37.16 5.25
CA ASN A 283 -17.54 -37.01 5.50
C ASN A 283 -16.67 -37.38 4.27
N GLU A 284 -17.17 -38.23 3.36
CA GLU A 284 -16.46 -38.52 2.12
C GLU A 284 -16.39 -37.30 1.18
N GLU A 285 -17.34 -36.36 1.25
CA GLU A 285 -17.42 -35.18 0.37
C GLU A 285 -16.52 -34.03 0.85
N ILE A 286 -16.48 -33.76 2.16
CA ILE A 286 -15.58 -32.80 2.80
C ILE A 286 -15.23 -33.33 4.19
N ASP A 287 -13.94 -33.56 4.45
CA ASP A 287 -13.41 -33.80 5.80
C ASP A 287 -12.86 -32.50 6.43
N ARG A 288 -12.42 -32.57 7.69
CA ARG A 288 -11.79 -31.43 8.38
C ARG A 288 -10.62 -30.84 7.61
N THR A 289 -9.77 -31.68 7.01
CA THR A 289 -8.61 -31.24 6.23
C THR A 289 -9.07 -30.41 5.03
N HIS A 290 -10.13 -30.83 4.33
CA HIS A 290 -10.71 -30.06 3.24
C HIS A 290 -11.26 -28.71 3.71
N ILE A 291 -11.87 -28.65 4.90
CA ILE A 291 -12.37 -27.39 5.49
C ILE A 291 -11.19 -26.43 5.75
N GLU A 292 -10.14 -26.89 6.43
CA GLU A 292 -8.97 -26.07 6.75
C GLU A 292 -8.28 -25.54 5.49
N HIS A 293 -8.13 -26.38 4.45
CA HIS A 293 -7.55 -25.99 3.17
C HIS A 293 -8.45 -25.05 2.36
N LEU A 294 -9.77 -25.21 2.43
CA LEU A 294 -10.72 -24.27 1.82
C LEU A 294 -10.66 -22.90 2.50
N CYS A 295 -10.56 -22.87 3.84
CA CYS A 295 -10.34 -21.63 4.59
C CYS A 295 -9.04 -20.94 4.14
N LEU A 296 -7.94 -21.70 4.00
CA LEU A 296 -6.69 -21.14 3.49
C LEU A 296 -6.85 -20.52 2.09
N ASP A 297 -7.50 -21.22 1.16
CA ASP A 297 -7.78 -20.70 -0.18
C ASP A 297 -8.58 -19.38 -0.14
N LEU A 298 -9.64 -19.32 0.69
CA LEU A 298 -10.52 -18.17 0.81
C LEU A 298 -9.80 -16.95 1.39
N PHE A 299 -9.06 -17.14 2.48
CA PHE A 299 -8.34 -16.07 3.17
C PHE A 299 -7.17 -15.54 2.34
N ALA A 300 -6.38 -16.42 1.72
CA ALA A 300 -5.26 -16.00 0.89
C ALA A 300 -5.74 -15.23 -0.36
N ALA A 301 -6.69 -15.80 -1.10
CA ALA A 301 -7.14 -15.20 -2.35
C ALA A 301 -8.02 -13.96 -2.14
N GLY A 302 -8.89 -13.97 -1.12
CA GLY A 302 -9.90 -12.93 -0.93
C GLY A 302 -9.38 -11.65 -0.26
N THR A 303 -8.29 -11.75 0.51
CA THR A 303 -7.77 -10.60 1.27
C THR A 303 -6.87 -9.71 0.41
N ASP A 304 -5.78 -10.29 -0.10
CA ASP A 304 -4.73 -9.57 -0.83
C ASP A 304 -5.23 -8.93 -2.14
N THR A 305 -6.04 -9.66 -2.91
CA THR A 305 -6.56 -9.17 -4.19
C THR A 305 -7.54 -8.02 -4.01
N THR A 306 -8.36 -8.06 -2.95
CA THR A 306 -9.32 -7.00 -2.62
C THR A 306 -8.61 -5.74 -2.13
N SER A 307 -7.62 -5.88 -1.23
CA SER A 307 -6.85 -4.74 -0.73
C SER A 307 -6.05 -4.07 -1.83
N SER A 308 -5.33 -4.84 -2.64
CA SER A 308 -4.57 -4.30 -3.77
C SER A 308 -5.48 -3.56 -4.77
N SER A 309 -6.70 -4.07 -5.02
CA SER A 309 -7.64 -3.39 -5.93
C SER A 309 -8.10 -2.03 -5.42
N VAL A 310 -8.40 -1.90 -4.11
CA VAL A 310 -8.82 -0.61 -3.53
C VAL A 310 -7.63 0.34 -3.41
N GLU A 311 -6.46 -0.17 -3.05
CA GLU A 311 -5.22 0.60 -2.97
C GLU A 311 -4.84 1.22 -4.32
N TRP A 312 -4.83 0.43 -5.39
CA TRP A 312 -4.59 0.95 -6.74
C TRP A 312 -5.66 1.95 -7.19
N ALA A 313 -6.92 1.75 -6.81
CA ALA A 313 -7.97 2.72 -7.11
C ALA A 313 -7.71 4.06 -6.39
N MET A 314 -7.33 4.02 -5.11
CA MET A 314 -7.00 5.23 -4.34
C MET A 314 -5.74 5.92 -4.90
N ALA A 315 -4.71 5.17 -5.26
CA ALA A 315 -3.50 5.70 -5.88
C ALA A 315 -3.80 6.43 -7.20
N GLU A 316 -4.58 5.81 -8.10
CA GLU A 316 -4.99 6.41 -9.37
C GLU A 316 -5.87 7.67 -9.18
N LEU A 317 -6.76 7.66 -8.20
CA LEU A 317 -7.59 8.83 -7.88
C LEU A 317 -6.75 9.99 -7.33
N LEU A 318 -5.73 9.70 -6.53
CA LEU A 318 -4.84 10.73 -5.99
C LEU A 318 -3.84 11.25 -7.03
N HIS A 319 -3.41 10.38 -7.94
CA HIS A 319 -2.63 10.76 -9.12
C HIS A 319 -3.48 11.59 -10.12
N SER A 320 -4.81 11.44 -10.11
CA SER A 320 -5.75 12.16 -10.99
C SER A 320 -6.82 12.94 -10.19
N PRO A 321 -6.51 14.15 -9.69
CA PRO A 321 -7.43 14.96 -8.91
C PRO A 321 -8.78 15.23 -9.60
N ASP A 322 -8.78 15.45 -10.92
CA ASP A 322 -10.01 15.65 -11.70
C ASP A 322 -10.95 14.43 -11.63
N THR A 323 -10.37 13.22 -11.63
CA THR A 323 -11.13 11.97 -11.53
C THR A 323 -11.70 11.79 -10.12
N LEU A 324 -10.93 12.12 -9.08
CA LEU A 324 -11.39 12.10 -7.70
C LEU A 324 -12.54 13.08 -7.47
N GLU A 325 -12.46 14.30 -8.00
CA GLU A 325 -13.52 15.30 -7.85
C GLU A 325 -14.82 14.89 -8.55
N LYS A 326 -14.74 14.26 -9.74
CA LYS A 326 -15.91 13.66 -10.40
C LYS A 326 -16.54 12.55 -9.55
N ALA A 327 -15.73 11.70 -8.92
CA ALA A 327 -16.21 10.64 -8.04
C ALA A 327 -16.94 11.21 -6.81
N LYS A 328 -16.35 12.23 -6.17
CA LYS A 328 -17.00 12.95 -5.05
C LYS A 328 -18.33 13.58 -5.49
N ALA A 329 -18.37 14.22 -6.65
CA ALA A 329 -19.59 14.85 -7.16
C ALA A 329 -20.73 13.84 -7.40
N GLU A 330 -20.43 12.64 -7.92
CA GLU A 330 -21.42 11.57 -8.05
C GLU A 330 -21.93 11.10 -6.68
N LEU A 331 -21.02 10.86 -5.74
CA LEU A 331 -21.33 10.40 -4.39
C LEU A 331 -22.18 11.42 -3.61
N GLU A 332 -21.79 12.69 -3.64
CA GLU A 332 -22.51 13.77 -2.98
C GLU A 332 -23.92 13.94 -3.56
N LYS A 333 -24.06 13.87 -4.89
CA LYS A 333 -25.35 14.01 -5.57
C LYS A 333 -26.30 12.84 -5.26
N THR A 334 -25.78 11.61 -5.22
CA THR A 334 -26.61 10.40 -5.16
C THR A 334 -26.86 9.93 -3.74
N ILE A 335 -25.82 9.93 -2.91
CA ILE A 335 -25.87 9.44 -1.53
C ILE A 335 -26.06 10.61 -0.56
N GLY A 336 -25.33 11.70 -0.80
CA GLY A 336 -25.19 12.82 0.12
C GLY A 336 -23.85 12.77 0.86
N LYS A 337 -23.30 13.96 1.10
CA LYS A 337 -21.99 14.14 1.73
C LYS A 337 -21.90 13.42 3.08
N ARG A 338 -20.84 12.63 3.27
CA ARG A 338 -20.52 11.85 4.49
C ARG A 338 -21.59 10.85 4.96
N LYS A 339 -22.56 10.51 4.12
CA LYS A 339 -23.51 9.44 4.44
C LYS A 339 -22.91 8.08 4.14
N THR A 340 -23.29 7.10 4.96
CA THR A 340 -22.87 5.69 4.80
C THR A 340 -23.40 5.13 3.48
N ILE A 341 -22.52 4.52 2.70
CA ILE A 341 -22.87 3.86 1.45
C ILE A 341 -23.32 2.43 1.72
N GLN A 342 -24.43 2.03 1.12
CA GLN A 342 -24.95 0.65 1.14
C GLN A 342 -24.57 -0.11 -0.13
N GLU A 343 -24.53 -1.45 -0.06
CA GLU A 343 -24.35 -2.30 -1.25
C GLU A 343 -25.43 -2.06 -2.32
N SER A 344 -26.66 -1.76 -1.89
CA SER A 344 -27.78 -1.44 -2.77
C SER A 344 -27.58 -0.16 -3.57
N ASP A 345 -26.76 0.76 -3.06
CA ASP A 345 -26.54 2.08 -3.68
C ASP A 345 -25.60 1.99 -4.88
N ILE A 346 -24.73 0.98 -4.92
CA ILE A 346 -23.70 0.81 -5.95
C ILE A 346 -24.29 0.79 -7.36
N ALA A 347 -25.50 0.25 -7.53
CA ALA A 347 -26.18 0.25 -8.83
C ALA A 347 -26.42 1.66 -9.39
N GLN A 348 -26.58 2.65 -8.51
CA GLN A 348 -26.84 4.06 -8.82
C GLN A 348 -25.55 4.90 -8.91
N LEU A 349 -24.38 4.28 -8.77
CA LEU A 349 -23.06 4.95 -8.81
C LEU A 349 -22.25 4.46 -10.04
N PRO A 350 -22.68 4.82 -11.27
CA PRO A 350 -22.04 4.35 -12.50
C PRO A 350 -20.58 4.77 -12.63
N TYR A 351 -20.19 5.97 -12.19
CA TYR A 351 -18.82 6.46 -12.26
C TYR A 351 -17.91 5.75 -11.25
N LEU A 352 -18.37 5.51 -10.01
CA LEU A 352 -17.65 4.68 -9.05
C LEU A 352 -17.42 3.25 -9.58
N ARG A 353 -18.44 2.66 -10.22
CA ARG A 353 -18.30 1.35 -10.89
C ARG A 353 -17.31 1.40 -12.05
N ALA A 354 -17.30 2.49 -12.80
CA ALA A 354 -16.36 2.72 -13.90
C ALA A 354 -14.92 2.84 -13.39
N ILE A 355 -14.69 3.53 -12.27
CA ILE A 355 -13.39 3.60 -11.59
C ILE A 355 -12.91 2.18 -11.24
N VAL A 356 -13.74 1.36 -10.60
CA VAL A 356 -13.36 -0.03 -10.27
C VAL A 356 -13.02 -0.85 -11.50
N LYS A 357 -13.80 -0.73 -12.59
CA LYS A 357 -13.49 -1.42 -13.86
C LYS A 357 -12.16 -0.95 -14.45
N GLU A 358 -11.90 0.36 -14.45
CA GLU A 358 -10.67 0.95 -15.00
C GLU A 358 -9.44 0.59 -14.16
N THR A 359 -9.57 0.59 -12.83
CA THR A 359 -8.54 0.08 -11.93
C THR A 359 -8.24 -1.38 -12.24
N MET A 360 -9.23 -2.25 -12.41
CA MET A 360 -8.97 -3.66 -12.73
C MET A 360 -8.43 -3.89 -14.14
N ARG A 361 -8.69 -2.98 -15.09
CA ARG A 361 -8.12 -3.02 -16.44
C ARG A 361 -6.61 -2.72 -16.41
N LEU A 362 -6.23 -1.66 -15.69
CA LEU A 362 -4.83 -1.24 -15.58
C LEU A 362 -4.07 -2.06 -14.54
N HIS A 363 -4.67 -2.36 -13.40
CA HIS A 363 -4.01 -2.99 -12.26
C HIS A 363 -4.68 -4.32 -11.91
N PRO A 364 -4.72 -5.31 -12.81
CA PRO A 364 -5.28 -6.61 -12.48
C PRO A 364 -4.41 -7.28 -11.39
N PRO A 365 -4.96 -7.63 -10.21
CA PRO A 365 -4.17 -8.21 -9.12
C PRO A 365 -3.40 -9.48 -9.52
N GLY A 366 -3.98 -10.27 -10.45
CA GLY A 366 -3.31 -11.39 -11.10
C GLY A 366 -3.04 -11.10 -12.58
N PRO A 367 -1.87 -10.56 -12.97
CA PRO A 367 -1.61 -10.15 -14.35
C PRO A 367 -1.60 -11.32 -15.35
N PHE A 368 -1.33 -12.54 -14.88
CA PHE A 368 -1.43 -13.78 -15.67
C PHE A 368 -2.65 -14.64 -15.34
N LEU A 369 -3.57 -14.11 -14.54
CA LEU A 369 -4.54 -14.92 -13.79
C LEU A 369 -3.80 -16.03 -13.02
N ILE A 370 -4.47 -17.18 -12.82
CA ILE A 370 -3.81 -18.38 -12.29
C ILE A 370 -3.40 -19.26 -13.49
N PRO A 371 -2.15 -19.73 -13.58
CA PRO A 371 -1.69 -20.53 -14.71
C PRO A 371 -2.50 -21.80 -14.95
N HIS A 372 -2.92 -21.98 -16.20
CA HIS A 372 -3.61 -23.19 -16.67
C HIS A 372 -2.60 -24.25 -17.13
N ARG A 373 -3.09 -25.46 -17.39
CA ARG A 373 -2.31 -26.58 -17.94
C ARG A 373 -3.21 -27.41 -18.84
N VAL A 374 -2.67 -27.93 -19.94
CA VAL A 374 -3.36 -28.91 -20.79
C VAL A 374 -2.92 -30.34 -20.45
N GLU A 375 -3.85 -31.28 -20.41
CA GLU A 375 -3.56 -32.70 -20.13
C GLU A 375 -3.37 -33.53 -21.41
N THR A 376 -3.69 -32.96 -22.57
CA THR A 376 -3.51 -33.54 -23.91
C THR A 376 -2.98 -32.48 -24.87
N ASN A 377 -2.58 -32.87 -26.09
CA ASN A 377 -2.31 -31.90 -27.15
C ASN A 377 -3.63 -31.22 -27.57
N VAL A 378 -3.61 -29.90 -27.71
CA VAL A 378 -4.79 -29.10 -28.07
C VAL A 378 -4.44 -28.14 -29.20
N GLU A 379 -5.31 -28.02 -30.21
CA GLU A 379 -5.09 -27.12 -31.35
C GLU A 379 -5.80 -25.77 -31.13
N ILE A 380 -5.06 -24.67 -31.34
CA ILE A 380 -5.54 -23.30 -31.23
C ILE A 380 -5.02 -22.51 -32.43
N PHE A 381 -5.92 -21.98 -33.26
CA PHE A 381 -5.59 -21.14 -34.43
C PHE A 381 -4.47 -21.74 -35.33
N GLY A 382 -4.49 -23.06 -35.52
CA GLY A 382 -3.52 -23.79 -36.34
C GLY A 382 -2.16 -24.03 -35.68
N TYR A 383 -2.06 -23.84 -34.36
CA TYR A 383 -0.91 -24.20 -33.55
C TYR A 383 -1.26 -25.28 -32.51
N THR A 384 -0.31 -26.17 -32.26
CA THR A 384 -0.43 -27.17 -31.20
C THR A 384 0.06 -26.62 -29.87
N VAL A 385 -0.78 -26.63 -28.84
CA VAL A 385 -0.39 -26.54 -27.44
C VAL A 385 -0.10 -27.96 -26.94
N PRO A 386 1.17 -28.30 -26.63
CA PRO A 386 1.54 -29.68 -26.32
C PRO A 386 1.08 -30.08 -24.92
N GLN A 387 0.81 -31.37 -24.73
CA GLN A 387 0.48 -31.97 -23.44
C GLN A 387 1.44 -31.52 -22.34
N GLY A 388 0.87 -31.15 -21.20
CA GLY A 388 1.61 -30.69 -20.03
C GLY A 388 2.12 -29.25 -20.11
N ALA A 389 1.87 -28.53 -21.22
CA ALA A 389 2.23 -27.12 -21.33
C ALA A 389 1.46 -26.28 -20.30
N GLN A 390 2.19 -25.35 -19.68
CA GLN A 390 1.60 -24.29 -18.88
C GLN A 390 0.98 -23.25 -19.82
N VAL A 391 -0.20 -22.74 -19.50
CA VAL A 391 -0.87 -21.69 -20.28
C VAL A 391 -1.05 -20.47 -19.41
N LEU A 392 -0.47 -19.35 -19.86
CA LEU A 392 -0.50 -18.06 -19.18
C LEU A 392 -1.40 -17.11 -19.99
N VAL A 393 -2.48 -16.62 -19.37
CA VAL A 393 -3.34 -15.60 -19.99
C VAL A 393 -2.93 -14.26 -19.43
N ASN A 394 -2.25 -13.45 -20.24
CA ASN A 394 -1.73 -12.14 -19.84
C ASN A 394 -2.87 -11.10 -19.86
N ALA A 395 -3.68 -11.09 -18.80
CA ALA A 395 -4.77 -10.13 -18.61
C ALA A 395 -4.24 -8.69 -18.58
N TRP A 396 -3.03 -8.46 -18.06
CA TRP A 396 -2.38 -7.14 -18.07
C TRP A 396 -2.12 -6.64 -19.49
N ALA A 397 -1.64 -7.51 -20.39
CA ALA A 397 -1.43 -7.15 -21.80
C ALA A 397 -2.77 -6.91 -22.53
N ILE A 398 -3.76 -7.76 -22.30
CA ILE A 398 -5.11 -7.61 -22.88
C ILE A 398 -5.74 -6.28 -22.46
N GLY A 399 -5.62 -5.92 -21.18
CA GLY A 399 -6.10 -4.65 -20.64
C GLY A 399 -5.39 -3.43 -21.24
N ARG A 400 -4.22 -3.60 -21.88
CA ARG A 400 -3.43 -2.52 -22.48
C ARG A 400 -3.25 -2.64 -24.00
N ASP A 401 -4.03 -3.47 -24.66
CA ASP A 401 -3.95 -3.64 -26.11
C ASP A 401 -4.49 -2.39 -26.83
N PRO A 402 -3.66 -1.64 -27.59
CA PRO A 402 -4.10 -0.43 -28.30
C PRO A 402 -5.09 -0.71 -29.43
N SER A 403 -5.23 -1.97 -29.89
CA SER A 403 -6.26 -2.37 -30.85
C SER A 403 -7.65 -2.51 -30.23
N VAL A 404 -7.71 -2.60 -28.90
CA VAL A 404 -8.96 -2.75 -28.12
C VAL A 404 -9.28 -1.46 -27.35
N TRP A 405 -8.26 -0.85 -26.73
CA TRP A 405 -8.42 0.27 -25.81
C TRP A 405 -7.79 1.55 -26.35
N THR A 406 -8.60 2.60 -26.52
CA THR A 406 -8.08 3.96 -26.82
C THR A 406 -7.30 4.49 -25.61
N ASN A 407 -6.11 5.04 -25.84
CA ASN A 407 -5.17 5.48 -24.79
C ASN A 407 -5.00 4.41 -23.69
N PRO A 408 -4.45 3.23 -24.05
CA PRO A 408 -4.51 2.03 -23.20
C PRO A 408 -3.73 2.15 -21.89
N THR A 409 -2.80 3.10 -21.79
CA THR A 409 -1.98 3.31 -20.59
C THR A 409 -2.54 4.40 -19.67
N SER A 410 -3.57 5.14 -20.08
CA SER A 410 -4.17 6.21 -19.29
C SER A 410 -5.31 5.69 -18.42
N PHE A 411 -5.36 6.13 -17.17
CA PHE A 411 -6.50 5.92 -16.28
C PHE A 411 -7.66 6.84 -16.69
N MET A 412 -8.69 6.26 -17.33
CA MET A 412 -9.82 7.01 -17.89
C MET A 412 -11.13 6.24 -17.65
N PRO A 413 -11.73 6.34 -16.45
CA PRO A 413 -12.98 5.66 -16.10
C PRO A 413 -14.12 5.94 -17.08
N GLU A 414 -14.15 7.10 -17.72
CA GLU A 414 -15.18 7.52 -18.68
C GLU A 414 -15.42 6.50 -19.79
N ARG A 415 -14.42 5.69 -20.16
CA ARG A 415 -14.57 4.64 -21.16
C ARG A 415 -15.63 3.57 -20.80
N PHE A 416 -16.00 3.48 -19.53
CA PHE A 416 -16.96 2.51 -19.02
C PHE A 416 -18.35 3.08 -18.73
N LEU A 417 -18.59 4.38 -18.90
CA LEU A 417 -19.90 4.99 -18.64
C LEU A 417 -20.95 4.58 -19.67
N ASP A 418 -20.57 4.56 -20.95
CA ASP A 418 -21.43 4.19 -22.08
C ASP A 418 -21.06 2.81 -22.66
N SER A 419 -20.44 1.95 -21.85
CA SER A 419 -19.96 0.63 -22.27
C SER A 419 -20.57 -0.50 -21.46
N ASP A 420 -21.07 -1.51 -22.16
CA ASP A 420 -21.61 -2.73 -21.56
C ASP A 420 -20.52 -3.71 -21.10
N ILE A 421 -19.23 -3.44 -21.40
CA ILE A 421 -18.10 -4.29 -21.01
C ILE A 421 -18.09 -4.47 -19.49
N ASP A 422 -18.02 -5.72 -19.04
CA ASP A 422 -18.12 -6.08 -17.63
C ASP A 422 -17.04 -7.08 -17.19
N ILE A 423 -16.65 -6.98 -15.93
CA ILE A 423 -15.61 -7.81 -15.29
C ILE A 423 -16.07 -9.25 -15.00
N ARG A 424 -17.30 -9.61 -15.42
CA ARG A 424 -17.97 -10.88 -15.09
C ARG A 424 -17.59 -12.06 -16.01
N GLY A 425 -16.49 -11.93 -16.75
CA GLY A 425 -15.93 -13.01 -17.57
C GLY A 425 -16.72 -13.32 -18.85
N ARG A 426 -17.56 -12.38 -19.32
CA ARG A 426 -18.25 -12.44 -20.62
C ARG A 426 -17.51 -11.66 -21.70
N ASP A 427 -16.90 -10.54 -21.31
CA ASP A 427 -16.19 -9.61 -22.18
C ASP A 427 -14.68 -9.88 -22.04
N PHE A 428 -14.08 -10.42 -23.08
CA PHE A 428 -12.70 -10.94 -23.04
C PHE A 428 -11.64 -9.83 -23.13
N GLU A 429 -12.08 -8.62 -23.39
CA GLU A 429 -11.34 -7.37 -23.27
C GLU A 429 -11.02 -7.04 -21.81
N LEU A 430 -11.85 -7.49 -20.86
CA LEU A 430 -11.72 -7.19 -19.43
C LEU A 430 -12.03 -8.43 -18.57
N ILE A 431 -10.99 -9.22 -18.25
CA ILE A 431 -11.11 -10.50 -17.53
C ILE A 431 -10.30 -10.57 -16.23
N PRO A 432 -10.38 -9.57 -15.31
CA PRO A 432 -9.60 -9.58 -14.07
C PRO A 432 -9.92 -10.77 -13.15
N PHE A 433 -11.11 -11.35 -13.27
CA PHE A 433 -11.55 -12.55 -12.53
C PHE A 433 -11.38 -13.87 -13.33
N GLY A 434 -10.81 -13.79 -14.53
CA GLY A 434 -10.80 -14.88 -15.50
C GLY A 434 -12.18 -15.16 -16.11
N ALA A 435 -12.35 -16.35 -16.68
CA ALA A 435 -13.59 -16.77 -17.34
C ALA A 435 -13.75 -18.31 -17.31
N GLY A 436 -14.92 -18.79 -17.75
CA GLY A 436 -15.23 -20.22 -17.88
C GLY A 436 -15.28 -20.98 -16.55
N ARG A 437 -15.05 -22.31 -16.60
CA ARG A 437 -15.12 -23.21 -15.42
C ARG A 437 -14.29 -22.72 -14.23
N ARG A 438 -13.14 -22.10 -14.47
CA ARG A 438 -12.18 -21.69 -13.43
C ARG A 438 -12.31 -20.20 -13.05
N ILE A 439 -13.38 -19.52 -13.45
CA ILE A 439 -13.65 -18.14 -13.04
C ILE A 439 -13.65 -18.01 -11.50
N CYS A 440 -13.14 -16.89 -11.00
CA CYS A 440 -13.08 -16.60 -9.56
C CYS A 440 -14.44 -16.84 -8.88
N PRO A 441 -14.49 -17.66 -7.81
CA PRO A 441 -15.73 -17.87 -7.07
C PRO A 441 -16.13 -16.65 -6.23
N GLY A 442 -15.14 -15.89 -5.75
CA GLY A 442 -15.35 -14.70 -4.91
C GLY A 442 -15.79 -13.46 -5.67
N LEU A 443 -16.00 -13.54 -6.99
CA LEU A 443 -16.41 -12.41 -7.83
C LEU A 443 -17.66 -11.72 -7.29
N SER A 444 -18.69 -12.48 -6.89
CA SER A 444 -19.96 -11.92 -6.41
C SER A 444 -19.80 -11.11 -5.13
N LEU A 445 -18.85 -11.48 -4.27
CA LEU A 445 -18.49 -10.71 -3.08
C LEU A 445 -17.64 -9.49 -3.46
N ALA A 446 -16.61 -9.66 -4.28
CA ALA A 446 -15.68 -8.60 -4.67
C ALA A 446 -16.40 -7.39 -5.32
N VAL A 447 -17.35 -7.65 -6.23
CA VAL A 447 -18.12 -6.59 -6.90
C VAL A 447 -19.07 -5.83 -5.98
N ARG A 448 -19.31 -6.31 -4.76
CA ARG A 448 -20.06 -5.61 -3.70
C ARG A 448 -19.12 -4.82 -2.80
N VAL A 449 -18.08 -5.47 -2.28
CA VAL A 449 -17.24 -4.88 -1.22
C VAL A 449 -16.25 -3.84 -1.75
N ILE A 450 -15.66 -4.03 -2.93
CA ILE A 450 -14.66 -3.10 -3.48
C ILE A 450 -15.28 -1.71 -3.72
N PRO A 451 -16.41 -1.57 -4.44
CA PRO A 451 -17.03 -0.26 -4.62
C PRO A 451 -17.49 0.37 -3.30
N VAL A 452 -18.03 -0.41 -2.36
CA VAL A 452 -18.48 0.12 -1.06
C VAL A 452 -17.30 0.65 -0.24
N MET A 453 -16.19 -0.08 -0.14
CA MET A 453 -15.00 0.39 0.58
C MET A 453 -14.43 1.65 -0.08
N LEU A 454 -14.22 1.61 -1.40
CA LEU A 454 -13.66 2.73 -2.15
C LEU A 454 -14.56 3.97 -2.05
N GLY A 455 -15.85 3.83 -2.34
CA GLY A 455 -16.81 4.93 -2.24
C GLY A 455 -16.91 5.49 -0.83
N SER A 456 -16.85 4.64 0.21
CA SER A 456 -16.95 5.10 1.60
C SER A 456 -15.74 5.93 2.00
N LEU A 457 -14.54 5.56 1.56
CA LEU A 457 -13.33 6.36 1.78
C LEU A 457 -13.45 7.72 1.09
N ILE A 458 -13.88 7.75 -0.18
CA ILE A 458 -14.02 8.98 -0.97
C ILE A 458 -15.12 9.90 -0.39
N ASN A 459 -16.27 9.34 0.00
CA ASN A 459 -17.42 10.13 0.49
C ASN A 459 -17.20 10.69 1.91
N SER A 460 -16.29 10.09 2.68
CA SER A 460 -16.08 10.44 4.09
C SER A 460 -14.95 11.45 4.31
N PHE A 461 -13.94 11.47 3.44
CA PHE A 461 -12.71 12.25 3.65
C PHE A 461 -12.23 12.96 2.38
N ASP A 462 -11.47 14.03 2.58
CA ASP A 462 -10.55 14.51 1.55
C ASP A 462 -9.22 13.79 1.72
N TRP A 463 -8.60 13.39 0.63
CA TRP A 463 -7.36 12.61 0.67
C TRP A 463 -6.23 13.40 0.03
N LYS A 464 -5.03 13.27 0.61
CA LYS A 464 -3.77 13.80 0.07
C LYS A 464 -2.65 12.81 0.33
N LEU A 465 -1.55 12.92 -0.42
CA LEU A 465 -0.35 12.11 -0.19
C LEU A 465 0.34 12.50 1.13
N GLU A 466 1.03 11.55 1.77
CA GLU A 466 1.92 11.84 2.90
C GLU A 466 3.20 12.53 2.42
N GLY A 467 3.64 13.57 3.15
CA GLY A 467 4.64 14.50 2.62
C GLY A 467 4.03 15.34 1.50
N GLU A 468 4.55 16.54 1.23
CA GLU A 468 4.04 17.38 0.13
C GLU A 468 4.50 16.84 -1.24
N ILE A 469 4.28 15.55 -1.48
CA ILE A 469 4.52 14.87 -2.75
C ILE A 469 3.46 15.37 -3.72
N ASN A 470 3.91 15.86 -4.88
CA ASN A 470 2.98 16.24 -5.95
C ASN A 470 2.32 14.98 -6.51
N PRO A 471 1.03 15.02 -6.92
CA PRO A 471 0.37 13.87 -7.55
C PRO A 471 1.18 13.22 -8.68
N GLU A 472 1.87 14.01 -9.50
CA GLU A 472 2.70 13.54 -10.62
C GLU A 472 3.98 12.81 -10.20
N GLU A 473 4.39 12.94 -8.93
CA GLU A 473 5.59 12.32 -8.36
C GLU A 473 5.29 10.98 -7.67
N LEU A 474 4.01 10.58 -7.58
CA LEU A 474 3.62 9.29 -7.02
C LEU A 474 4.19 8.15 -7.86
N ASP A 475 4.88 7.19 -7.22
CA ASP A 475 5.39 6.01 -7.91
C ASP A 475 4.23 5.09 -8.32
N MET A 476 3.89 5.11 -9.60
CA MET A 476 2.85 4.26 -10.21
C MET A 476 3.43 2.98 -10.84
N GLU A 477 4.69 2.63 -10.55
CA GLU A 477 5.28 1.40 -11.06
C GLU A 477 4.76 0.16 -10.33
N ASP A 478 4.22 -0.80 -11.12
CA ASP A 478 3.90 -2.15 -10.67
C ASP A 478 5.16 -2.86 -10.11
N ASN A 479 5.46 -2.71 -8.82
CA ASN A 479 6.54 -3.41 -8.15
C ASN A 479 5.94 -4.67 -7.50
N ASN A 480 6.54 -5.85 -7.74
CA ASN A 480 6.04 -7.17 -7.30
C ASN A 480 5.77 -7.24 -5.78
N GLY A 481 4.61 -6.73 -5.34
CA GLY A 481 4.27 -6.58 -3.94
C GLY A 481 5.01 -5.45 -3.22
N GLN A 482 5.25 -4.29 -3.84
CA GLN A 482 5.61 -3.08 -3.09
C GLN A 482 4.43 -2.10 -3.20
N GLN A 483 3.88 -1.74 -2.04
CA GLN A 483 2.74 -0.82 -1.89
C GLN A 483 3.14 0.61 -2.32
N PRO A 484 2.25 1.37 -2.97
CA PRO A 484 2.42 2.82 -3.13
C PRO A 484 2.48 3.54 -1.78
N ASP A 485 3.06 4.73 -1.78
CA ASP A 485 3.32 5.52 -0.57
C ASP A 485 2.06 5.83 0.27
N LEU A 486 2.27 6.00 1.58
CA LEU A 486 1.26 6.23 2.62
C LEU A 486 0.36 7.46 2.31
N LEU A 487 -0.94 7.37 2.63
CA LEU A 487 -1.95 8.38 2.29
C LEU A 487 -2.47 9.12 3.52
N VAL A 488 -2.53 10.45 3.52
CA VAL A 488 -3.07 11.24 4.64
C VAL A 488 -4.53 11.62 4.37
N ALA A 489 -5.43 11.23 5.29
CA ALA A 489 -6.81 11.73 5.31
C ALA A 489 -6.87 13.15 5.90
N ALA A 490 -7.67 14.03 5.28
CA ALA A 490 -7.99 15.37 5.75
C ALA A 490 -9.52 15.53 5.89
N PRO A 491 -10.02 16.32 6.86
CA PRO A 491 -11.45 16.51 7.05
C PRO A 491 -12.04 17.43 5.96
N GLN A 492 -13.15 17.00 5.34
CA GLN A 492 -13.90 17.79 4.34
C GLN A 492 -14.59 19.01 4.98
N LEU A 493 -13.96 20.17 5.06
CA LEU A 493 -14.58 21.35 5.70
C LEU A 493 -15.86 21.82 4.98
N THR A 494 -16.89 22.24 5.72
CA THR A 494 -18.04 22.95 5.13
C THR A 494 -17.74 24.46 5.02
N PRO A 495 -18.43 25.21 4.13
CA PRO A 495 -18.27 26.67 4.04
C PRO A 495 -18.60 27.43 5.34
N ASP A 496 -19.44 26.85 6.20
CA ASP A 496 -19.81 27.44 7.50
C ASP A 496 -18.76 27.11 8.59
N ASP A 497 -18.11 25.94 8.53
CA ASP A 497 -16.97 25.59 9.39
C ASP A 497 -15.74 26.47 9.09
N ALA A 498 -15.51 26.79 7.81
CA ALA A 498 -14.43 27.68 7.38
C ALA A 498 -14.59 29.11 7.91
N ARG A 499 -15.83 29.59 8.08
CA ARG A 499 -16.12 30.93 8.65
C ARG A 499 -15.94 30.99 10.17
N SER A 500 -16.32 29.94 10.90
CA SER A 500 -16.11 29.87 12.36
C SER A 500 -14.64 29.68 12.75
N LEU A 501 -13.86 28.95 11.95
CA LEU A 501 -12.42 28.75 12.21
C LEU A 501 -11.58 30.02 11.98
N LEU A 502 -11.99 30.90 11.06
CA LEU A 502 -11.29 32.15 10.77
C LEU A 502 -11.48 33.24 11.84
N SER A 503 -12.54 33.18 12.65
CA SER A 503 -12.80 34.16 13.72
C SER A 503 -12.20 33.81 15.10
N PHE A 504 -11.71 32.58 15.30
CA PHE A 504 -11.34 32.08 16.64
C PHE A 504 -9.85 32.17 16.98
N PHE A 505 -8.95 32.42 16.01
CA PHE A 505 -7.50 32.26 16.20
C PHE A 505 -6.63 33.54 16.09
N ALA A 506 -7.23 34.73 16.04
CA ALA A 506 -6.44 35.96 15.84
C ALA A 506 -5.96 36.60 17.16
N HIS A 507 -4.65 36.47 17.39
CA HIS A 507 -3.73 37.50 17.93
C HIS A 507 -3.65 37.80 19.44
N ASP A 508 -4.75 37.86 20.21
CA ASP A 508 -4.68 38.40 21.59
C ASP A 508 -4.21 37.42 22.69
N GLN A 509 -4.33 36.11 22.48
CA GLN A 509 -3.94 35.12 23.50
C GLN A 509 -2.42 34.93 23.62
N LEU A 510 -1.67 35.06 22.53
CA LEU A 510 -0.25 34.72 22.51
C LEU A 510 0.61 35.76 23.25
N LEU A 511 0.22 37.04 23.17
CA LEU A 511 0.90 38.14 23.85
C LEU A 511 0.65 38.12 25.38
N SER A 512 -0.56 37.76 25.82
CA SER A 512 -0.92 37.72 27.24
C SER A 512 -0.28 36.55 27.97
N ILE A 513 -0.13 35.39 27.31
CA ILE A 513 0.52 34.19 27.86
C ILE A 513 2.01 34.44 28.10
N VAL A 514 2.72 35.03 27.13
CA VAL A 514 4.16 35.34 27.26
C VAL A 514 4.41 36.43 28.30
N GLN A 515 3.58 37.47 28.37
CA GLN A 515 3.69 38.50 29.41
C GLN A 515 3.38 37.95 30.80
N SER A 516 2.38 37.07 30.91
CA SER A 516 1.99 36.47 32.19
C SER A 516 3.02 35.46 32.70
N ALA A 517 3.71 34.73 31.83
CA ALA A 517 4.82 33.87 32.21
C ALA A 517 6.06 34.69 32.66
N ALA A 518 6.40 35.75 31.92
CA ALA A 518 7.52 36.63 32.25
C ALA A 518 7.33 37.43 33.56
N LEU A 519 6.09 37.76 33.92
CA LEU A 519 5.75 38.46 35.17
C LEU A 519 5.75 37.53 36.40
N ARG A 520 5.54 36.23 36.22
CA ARG A 520 5.42 35.25 37.33
C ARG A 520 6.76 34.68 37.79
N HIS A 521 7.80 34.70 36.94
CA HIS A 521 9.11 34.11 37.25
C HIS A 521 10.28 35.05 36.93
N PRO A 522 10.49 36.14 37.70
CA PRO A 522 11.58 37.11 37.47
C PRO A 522 12.99 36.49 37.58
N ASP A 523 13.11 35.41 38.35
CA ASP A 523 14.37 34.72 38.64
C ASP A 523 14.86 33.84 37.49
N VAL A 524 13.95 33.41 36.60
CA VAL A 524 14.32 32.67 35.37
C VAL A 524 15.15 33.55 34.45
N LEU A 525 14.83 34.85 34.36
CA LEU A 525 15.62 35.84 33.59
C LEU A 525 16.94 36.23 34.29
N SER A 526 17.02 36.11 35.62
CA SER A 526 18.22 36.43 36.38
C SER A 526 19.26 35.30 36.33
N ALA A 527 18.83 34.03 36.20
CA ALA A 527 19.72 32.88 35.95
C ALA A 527 20.51 32.98 34.64
N PHE A 528 20.02 33.75 33.65
CA PHE A 528 20.74 34.05 32.40
C PHE A 528 21.76 35.20 32.53
N ARG A 529 21.89 35.80 33.71
CA ARG A 529 22.85 36.89 33.99
C ARG A 529 23.71 36.52 35.19
N THR A 530 24.98 36.20 34.92
CA THR A 530 26.13 36.14 35.86
C THR A 530 26.21 34.85 36.69
N ASN A 531 27.36 34.17 36.90
CA ASN A 531 28.76 34.53 37.10
C ASN A 531 29.68 33.36 36.63
N GLY A 532 30.94 33.50 36.24
CA GLY A 532 31.86 34.62 36.37
C GLY A 532 33.24 34.32 35.76
N HIS A 533 33.82 35.41 35.29
CA HIS A 533 35.19 35.72 34.91
C HIS A 533 35.77 35.37 33.53
N PRO A 534 36.46 36.37 32.92
CA PRO A 534 36.41 36.60 31.48
C PRO A 534 37.81 36.45 30.86
N ARG A 535 37.93 35.65 29.80
CA ARG A 535 39.05 35.84 28.88
C ARG A 535 38.58 36.79 27.76
N PRO A 536 39.31 37.90 27.48
CA PRO A 536 38.79 39.06 26.75
C PRO A 536 38.53 38.84 25.25
N ASP A 537 38.71 37.61 24.77
CA ASP A 537 38.76 37.21 23.37
C ASP A 537 37.63 36.24 22.98
N ARG A 538 36.71 35.92 23.89
CA ARG A 538 35.42 35.29 23.56
C ARG A 538 34.23 36.13 24.02
N ILE A 539 33.78 37.03 23.16
CA ILE A 539 32.43 37.61 23.26
C ILE A 539 31.44 36.47 23.02
N TYR A 540 30.84 35.91 24.08
CA TYR A 540 29.66 35.07 23.92
C TYR A 540 28.51 35.97 23.43
N ARG A 541 28.15 35.83 22.16
CA ARG A 541 26.98 36.49 21.58
C ARG A 541 25.76 35.65 21.89
N TYR A 542 24.94 36.11 22.81
CA TYR A 542 23.63 35.50 23.08
C TYR A 542 22.61 36.09 22.10
N SER A 543 21.99 35.25 21.28
CA SER A 543 21.06 35.68 20.21
C SER A 543 19.77 34.87 20.29
N ILE A 544 18.71 35.43 20.86
CA ILE A 544 17.36 34.90 20.66
C ILE A 544 16.83 35.54 19.38
N LEU A 545 16.72 34.76 18.32
CA LEU A 545 16.21 35.19 17.01
C LEU A 545 14.69 35.07 17.02
N LEU A 546 14.00 36.21 17.11
CA LEU A 546 12.55 36.32 16.96
C LEU A 546 12.25 37.02 15.64
N PHE A 547 11.34 36.46 14.83
CA PHE A 547 10.93 37.03 13.56
C PHE A 547 9.50 37.54 13.66
N ASP A 548 9.34 38.85 13.89
CA ASP A 548 8.13 39.62 13.57
C ASP A 548 8.49 41.13 13.54
N LEU A 549 7.87 41.90 12.62
CA LEU A 549 8.19 43.30 12.31
C LEU A 549 7.43 44.31 13.18
N GLU A 550 6.27 43.96 13.74
CA GLU A 550 5.47 44.90 14.57
C GLU A 550 5.77 44.82 16.08
N THR A 551 6.35 43.71 16.53
CA THR A 551 6.66 43.48 17.96
C THR A 551 7.94 44.20 18.42
N ASP A 552 8.79 44.69 17.52
CA ASP A 552 10.12 45.23 17.84
C ASP A 552 10.05 46.53 18.68
N ALA A 553 9.03 47.38 18.48
CA ALA A 553 8.85 48.63 19.24
C ALA A 553 8.30 48.41 20.66
N LEU A 554 7.38 47.44 20.82
CA LEU A 554 6.76 47.10 22.10
C LEU A 554 7.69 46.23 22.97
N ILE A 555 8.46 45.31 22.37
CA ILE A 555 9.42 44.46 23.08
C ILE A 555 10.66 45.25 23.53
N LYS A 556 11.18 46.18 22.71
CA LYS A 556 12.25 47.11 23.16
C LYS A 556 11.84 48.00 24.33
N LYS A 557 10.53 48.26 24.47
CA LYS A 557 9.97 49.00 25.60
C LYS A 557 9.86 48.12 26.86
N ALA A 558 9.58 46.83 26.71
CA ALA A 558 9.48 45.85 27.79
C ALA A 558 10.85 45.36 28.31
N LEU A 559 11.86 45.21 27.44
CA LEU A 559 13.18 44.64 27.77
C LEU A 559 14.28 45.70 28.02
N ARG A 560 13.93 46.81 28.67
CA ARG A 560 14.90 47.86 29.03
C ARG A 560 16.05 47.27 29.86
N GLY A 561 17.24 47.23 29.26
CA GLY A 561 18.49 46.78 29.90
C GLY A 561 19.18 45.58 29.24
N VAL A 562 18.59 44.95 28.21
CA VAL A 562 19.22 43.87 27.43
C VAL A 562 19.64 44.43 26.06
N LYS A 563 20.93 44.35 25.69
CA LYS A 563 21.39 44.70 24.33
C LYS A 563 21.01 43.57 23.37
N VAL A 564 19.87 43.68 22.70
CA VAL A 564 19.43 42.76 21.65
C VAL A 564 19.82 43.33 20.27
N LYS A 565 20.44 42.52 19.41
CA LYS A 565 20.79 42.91 18.04
C LYS A 565 19.86 42.23 17.04
N VAL A 566 18.91 42.99 16.52
CA VAL A 566 17.98 42.55 15.46
C VAL A 566 18.71 42.58 14.11
N THR A 567 18.63 41.51 13.32
CA THR A 567 19.28 41.42 12.01
C THR A 567 18.26 41.09 10.92
N HIS A 568 18.13 41.96 9.92
CA HIS A 568 17.14 41.83 8.85
C HIS A 568 17.58 40.88 7.71
N ARG A 569 16.60 40.36 6.95
CA ARG A 569 16.76 39.47 5.76
C ARG A 569 17.81 39.97 4.77
N GLY A 570 17.88 41.30 4.54
CA GLY A 570 18.88 41.93 3.66
C GLY A 570 20.30 42.02 4.22
N ASN A 571 20.47 42.01 5.55
CA ASN A 571 21.78 42.11 6.20
C ASN A 571 22.48 40.74 6.34
N ILE A 572 21.74 39.63 6.33
CA ILE A 572 22.32 38.27 6.26
C ILE A 572 23.05 38.10 4.92
N ARG A 573 22.41 38.48 3.81
CA ARG A 573 23.04 38.47 2.46
C ARG A 573 24.20 39.47 2.31
N ARG A 574 24.19 40.60 3.03
CA ARG A 574 25.29 41.61 2.97
C ARG A 574 26.51 41.24 3.79
N LYS A 575 26.35 40.51 4.90
CA LYS A 575 27.46 40.20 5.83
C LYS A 575 28.33 39.05 5.34
N TYR A 576 27.77 38.15 4.53
CA TYR A 576 28.50 37.12 3.83
C TYR A 576 28.58 37.50 2.36
N ARG A 577 29.73 38.06 1.94
CA ARG A 577 30.05 38.18 0.51
C ARG A 577 30.01 36.77 -0.09
N ILE A 578 28.93 36.41 -0.78
CA ILE A 578 28.74 35.13 -1.47
C ILE A 578 29.62 35.15 -2.73
N SER A 579 30.94 35.16 -2.55
CA SER A 579 31.88 35.20 -3.67
C SER A 579 32.91 34.07 -3.63
N ARG A 580 32.90 33.19 -2.62
CA ARG A 580 33.77 32.00 -2.57
C ARG A 580 33.17 30.85 -1.75
N LEU A 581 32.15 30.16 -2.26
CA LEU A 581 31.71 28.84 -1.78
C LEU A 581 31.13 28.03 -2.95
N SER A 582 31.40 26.73 -2.99
CA SER A 582 31.24 25.83 -4.15
C SER A 582 29.82 25.31 -4.40
N ASN A 583 28.85 25.53 -3.51
CA ASN A 583 27.46 25.18 -3.79
C ASN A 583 26.48 26.15 -3.13
N LYS A 584 26.08 27.16 -3.90
CA LYS A 584 25.16 28.23 -3.49
C LYS A 584 23.70 27.77 -3.50
N MET A 585 23.35 26.81 -4.36
CA MET A 585 21.99 26.29 -4.52
C MET A 585 21.57 25.38 -3.35
N GLY A 586 22.47 24.52 -2.85
CA GLY A 586 22.16 23.68 -1.68
C GLY A 586 21.86 24.49 -0.43
N LEU A 587 22.62 25.57 -0.20
CA LEU A 587 22.38 26.46 0.94
C LEU A 587 21.04 27.22 0.83
N GLU A 588 20.61 27.60 -0.37
CA GLU A 588 19.31 28.25 -0.57
C GLU A 588 18.16 27.25 -0.36
N ALA A 589 18.28 26.03 -0.87
CA ALA A 589 17.28 24.97 -0.69
C ALA A 589 17.14 24.51 0.78
N ASP A 590 18.25 24.37 1.51
CA ASP A 590 18.23 23.95 2.91
C ASP A 590 17.63 25.04 3.82
N VAL A 591 17.89 26.31 3.50
CA VAL A 591 17.25 27.45 4.18
C VAL A 591 15.76 27.51 3.85
N GLU A 592 15.35 27.21 2.62
CA GLU A 592 13.94 27.13 2.23
C GLU A 592 13.22 25.98 2.91
N ALA A 593 13.84 24.80 3.02
CA ALA A 593 13.28 23.64 3.71
C ALA A 593 13.15 23.86 5.22
N ALA A 594 14.15 24.46 5.86
CA ALA A 594 14.07 24.85 7.26
C ALA A 594 12.98 25.92 7.48
N THR A 595 12.86 26.89 6.57
CA THR A 595 11.81 27.92 6.62
C THR A 595 10.42 27.30 6.46
N ALA A 596 10.25 26.36 5.51
CA ALA A 596 9.00 25.66 5.26
C ALA A 596 8.59 24.73 6.42
N PHE A 597 9.55 24.10 7.10
CA PHE A 597 9.29 23.31 8.30
C PHE A 597 8.80 24.19 9.46
N LEU A 598 9.41 25.35 9.64
CA LEU A 598 9.05 26.31 10.69
C LEU A 598 7.72 27.03 10.39
N ASP A 599 7.40 27.26 9.12
CA ASP A 599 6.11 27.84 8.69
C ASP A 599 4.91 26.90 8.90
N LYS A 600 5.16 25.60 9.07
CA LYS A 600 4.15 24.55 9.34
C LYS A 600 3.92 24.28 10.83
N ALA A 601 4.75 24.83 11.72
CA ALA A 601 4.60 24.63 13.15
C ALA A 601 3.36 25.38 13.69
N VAL A 602 2.38 24.63 14.22
CA VAL A 602 1.11 25.17 14.76
C VAL A 602 1.30 25.84 16.14
N LYS A 603 2.37 25.49 16.86
CA LYS A 603 2.85 26.15 18.10
C LYS A 603 4.36 26.39 18.00
N PRO A 604 4.91 27.40 18.70
CA PRO A 604 6.35 27.61 18.71
C PRO A 604 7.12 26.39 19.20
N VAL A 605 8.25 26.08 18.55
CA VAL A 605 9.14 24.98 18.96
C VAL A 605 10.35 25.55 19.70
N MET A 606 10.60 25.04 20.91
CA MET A 606 11.79 25.35 21.69
C MET A 606 12.89 24.33 21.39
N VAL A 607 14.07 24.80 21.02
CA VAL A 607 15.22 23.91 20.73
C VAL A 607 16.40 24.23 21.64
N GLY A 608 16.75 23.29 22.52
CA GLY A 608 17.84 23.42 23.48
C GLY A 608 19.21 23.00 22.91
N GLY A 609 20.24 23.83 23.12
CA GLY A 609 21.62 23.59 22.68
C GLY A 609 22.55 23.06 23.79
N SER A 610 23.72 22.55 23.42
CA SER A 610 24.65 21.88 24.34
C SER A 610 25.26 22.79 25.41
N LYS A 611 25.27 24.11 25.19
CA LYS A 611 25.76 25.11 26.15
C LYS A 611 24.89 25.27 27.40
N LEU A 612 23.63 24.80 27.37
CA LEU A 612 22.78 24.71 28.56
C LEU A 612 23.42 23.85 29.67
N ARG A 613 24.34 22.92 29.34
CA ARG A 613 25.06 22.08 30.32
C ARG A 613 25.99 22.89 31.21
N VAL A 614 26.62 23.91 30.64
CA VAL A 614 27.65 24.69 31.34
C VAL A 614 27.00 25.69 32.30
N ALA A 615 25.75 26.10 32.04
CA ALA A 615 25.03 27.11 32.81
C ALA A 615 24.08 26.57 33.90
N LYS A 616 23.90 25.24 34.04
CA LYS A 616 22.85 24.61 34.88
C LYS A 616 21.43 25.16 34.63
N ALA A 617 21.18 25.79 33.47
CA ALA A 617 19.91 26.41 33.10
C ALA A 617 18.87 25.40 32.59
N TYR A 618 19.00 24.15 33.01
CA TYR A 618 18.23 23.02 32.50
C TYR A 618 16.82 23.00 33.05
N ASP A 619 16.69 23.08 34.37
CA ASP A 619 15.39 23.02 35.05
C ASP A 619 14.51 24.22 34.64
N ALA A 620 15.12 25.39 34.45
CA ALA A 620 14.44 26.59 33.96
C ALA A 620 13.94 26.45 32.50
N PHE A 621 14.64 25.67 31.68
CA PHE A 621 14.21 25.40 30.29
C PHE A 621 13.06 24.39 30.24
N VAL A 622 13.04 23.44 31.18
CA VAL A 622 11.92 22.50 31.40
C VAL A 622 10.69 23.24 31.91
N GLU A 623 10.84 24.07 32.96
CA GLU A 623 9.76 24.85 33.55
C GLU A 623 9.14 25.83 32.51
N LEU A 624 9.98 26.47 31.69
CA LEU A 624 9.49 27.33 30.61
C LEU A 624 8.68 26.55 29.56
N ALA A 625 9.05 25.30 29.27
CA ALA A 625 8.32 24.45 28.34
C ALA A 625 6.96 24.01 28.90
N ASP A 626 6.91 23.67 30.19
CA ASP A 626 5.67 23.33 30.90
C ASP A 626 4.72 24.52 30.96
N ASP A 627 5.21 25.71 31.34
CA ASP A 627 4.40 26.91 31.50
C ASP A 627 3.89 27.47 30.17
N SER A 628 4.67 27.32 29.10
CA SER A 628 4.27 27.76 27.75
C SER A 628 3.46 26.72 27.00
N GLY A 629 3.53 25.44 27.39
CA GLY A 629 2.95 24.30 26.68
C GLY A 629 3.56 24.09 25.29
N TYR A 630 4.79 24.58 25.07
CA TYR A 630 5.51 24.48 23.81
C TYR A 630 6.24 23.15 23.72
N VAL A 631 6.30 22.60 22.51
CA VAL A 631 7.05 21.38 22.26
C VAL A 631 8.54 21.67 22.21
N VAL A 632 9.32 20.76 22.78
CA VAL A 632 10.75 20.89 23.00
C VAL A 632 11.52 19.84 22.22
N ALA A 633 12.49 20.28 21.43
CA ALA A 633 13.53 19.44 20.89
C ALA A 633 14.89 19.80 21.48
N VAL A 634 15.86 18.90 21.36
CA VAL A 634 17.26 19.19 21.73
C VAL A 634 18.20 18.90 20.57
N MET A 635 19.26 19.69 20.43
CA MET A 635 20.29 19.43 19.42
C MET A 635 21.01 18.10 19.72
N PRO A 636 21.68 17.46 18.73
CA PRO A 636 22.32 16.17 18.95
C PRO A 636 23.40 16.20 20.03
N SER A 637 24.17 17.29 20.10
CA SER A 637 25.17 17.54 21.15
C SER A 637 24.55 17.83 22.53
N ALA A 638 23.25 18.07 22.59
CA ALA A 638 22.44 18.27 23.79
C ALA A 638 21.54 17.07 24.11
N LYS A 639 21.71 15.92 23.43
CA LYS A 639 20.93 14.71 23.69
C LYS A 639 21.06 14.25 25.15
N GLY A 640 19.95 13.80 25.74
CA GLY A 640 19.86 13.41 27.14
C GLY A 640 19.89 14.58 28.12
N MET A 641 19.80 15.82 27.62
CA MET A 641 19.59 16.96 28.50
C MET A 641 18.15 17.01 28.92
N PHE A 642 17.19 17.27 28.03
CA PHE A 642 15.74 17.29 28.35
C PHE A 642 15.22 15.89 28.70
N PRO A 643 14.28 15.73 29.66
CA PRO A 643 13.84 14.40 30.06
C PRO A 643 13.12 13.82 28.86
N GLU A 644 13.63 12.72 28.29
CA GLU A 644 13.10 12.21 27.03
C GLU A 644 11.65 11.69 27.16
N HIS A 645 11.23 11.45 28.40
CA HIS A 645 9.88 11.05 28.80
C HIS A 645 8.98 12.25 29.16
N HIS A 646 9.47 13.48 29.04
CA HIS A 646 8.69 14.68 29.30
C HIS A 646 7.62 14.85 28.21
N PRO A 647 6.36 15.16 28.56
CA PRO A 647 5.24 15.16 27.62
C PRO A 647 5.39 16.17 26.47
N HIS A 648 6.18 17.23 26.69
CA HIS A 648 6.50 18.22 25.66
C HIS A 648 7.75 17.87 24.83
N PHE A 649 8.50 16.82 25.16
CA PHE A 649 9.70 16.44 24.40
C PHE A 649 9.35 15.71 23.12
N ILE A 650 9.77 16.27 21.99
CA ILE A 650 9.48 15.72 20.65
C ILE A 650 10.71 15.12 19.97
N GLY A 651 11.84 15.07 20.67
CA GLY A 651 13.03 14.34 20.24
C GLY A 651 14.27 15.20 19.99
N THR A 652 15.25 14.58 19.34
CA THR A 652 16.51 15.24 18.97
C THR A 652 16.32 15.92 17.61
N TYR A 653 16.58 17.22 17.53
CA TYR A 653 16.51 17.98 16.29
C TYR A 653 17.79 17.78 15.46
N TRP A 654 17.67 17.14 14.31
CA TRP A 654 18.80 16.85 13.41
C TRP A 654 18.90 17.80 12.21
N GLY A 655 17.99 18.77 12.11
CA GLY A 655 17.94 19.71 11.01
C GLY A 655 19.23 20.51 10.88
N ALA A 656 19.82 20.47 9.68
CA ALA A 656 20.97 21.26 9.24
C ALA A 656 22.23 21.20 10.14
N VAL A 657 22.63 20.01 10.64
CA VAL A 657 23.90 19.82 11.38
C VAL A 657 24.93 18.95 10.61
N SER A 658 24.57 18.43 9.44
CA SER A 658 25.43 17.55 8.63
C SER A 658 26.36 18.28 7.64
N THR A 659 26.34 19.62 7.61
CA THR A 659 27.21 20.45 6.74
C THR A 659 28.26 21.22 7.55
N ALA A 660 29.46 21.41 6.96
CA ALA A 660 30.54 22.17 7.59
C ALA A 660 30.10 23.62 7.84
N PHE A 661 30.43 24.16 9.02
CA PHE A 661 30.08 25.49 9.58
C PHE A 661 28.68 25.65 10.21
N CYS A 662 27.73 24.74 9.96
CA CYS A 662 26.46 24.75 10.69
C CYS A 662 26.65 24.39 12.18
N ALA A 663 27.58 23.47 12.48
CA ALA A 663 27.97 23.15 13.84
C ALA A 663 28.39 24.41 14.63
N GLU A 664 29.10 25.36 14.02
CA GLU A 664 29.52 26.61 14.69
C GLU A 664 28.34 27.55 15.01
N ILE A 665 27.31 27.59 14.15
CA ILE A 665 26.09 28.38 14.38
C ILE A 665 25.28 27.74 15.50
N VAL A 666 25.05 26.42 15.40
CA VAL A 666 24.31 25.62 16.37
C VAL A 666 24.97 25.67 17.76
N GLU A 667 26.30 25.58 17.81
CA GLU A 667 27.07 25.64 19.05
C GLU A 667 27.25 27.07 19.59
N SER A 668 26.78 28.12 18.89
CA SER A 668 27.00 29.50 19.31
C SER A 668 26.01 30.00 20.38
N THR A 669 24.83 29.42 20.50
CA THR A 669 23.70 29.92 21.32
C THR A 669 23.11 28.85 22.25
N ASP A 670 22.52 29.27 23.37
CA ASP A 670 22.00 28.36 24.41
C ASP A 670 20.63 27.75 24.06
N ALA A 671 19.73 28.49 23.42
CA ALA A 671 18.43 27.99 22.96
C ALA A 671 17.88 28.77 21.75
N TYR A 672 17.02 28.11 20.97
CA TYR A 672 16.28 28.71 19.85
C TYR A 672 14.78 28.61 20.12
N LEU A 673 14.03 29.65 19.77
CA LEU A 673 12.57 29.62 19.72
C LEU A 673 12.14 29.95 18.30
N PHE A 674 11.38 29.06 17.69
CA PHE A 674 10.87 29.27 16.34
C PHE A 674 9.37 29.50 16.39
N SER A 675 8.90 30.63 15.85
CA SER A 675 7.47 30.96 15.71
C SER A 675 7.14 31.37 14.28
N ARG A 676 5.91 31.11 13.84
CA ARG A 676 5.40 31.42 12.50
C ARG A 676 5.29 32.94 12.26
N VAL A 677 5.53 33.39 11.03
CA VAL A 677 5.29 34.77 10.57
C VAL A 677 3.92 34.83 9.86
N LEU A 678 3.04 35.75 10.26
CA LEU A 678 1.84 36.09 9.48
C LEU A 678 2.15 37.32 8.59
N PRO A 679 1.65 37.37 7.34
CA PRO A 679 1.84 38.55 6.49
C PRO A 679 1.05 39.75 7.02
N PRO A 680 1.56 41.00 6.87
CA PRO A 680 0.85 42.18 7.34
C PRO A 680 -0.45 42.40 6.56
N PRO A 681 -1.50 42.97 7.18
CA PRO A 681 -2.74 43.28 6.50
C PRO A 681 -2.49 44.28 5.37
N GLN A 682 -3.01 43.99 4.17
CA GLN A 682 -2.92 44.91 3.04
C GLN A 682 -3.80 46.14 3.32
N GLU A 683 -3.17 47.29 3.57
CA GLU A 683 -3.83 48.59 3.53
C GLU A 683 -4.14 48.98 2.09
N GLY A 684 -5.43 49.13 1.79
CA GLY A 684 -5.91 50.12 0.83
C GLY A 684 -6.34 49.59 -0.53
N GLU A 685 -7.67 49.48 -0.72
CA GLU A 685 -8.31 50.02 -1.93
C GLU A 685 -9.69 50.59 -1.59
N GLY A 686 -9.73 51.92 -1.52
CA GLY A 686 -10.76 52.76 -2.13
C GLY A 686 -12.24 52.45 -1.89
N ASN A 687 -12.80 53.12 -0.88
CA ASN A 687 -14.17 53.63 -0.89
C ASN A 687 -14.43 54.48 -2.16
N PRO A 688 -15.46 54.17 -2.99
CA PRO A 688 -16.12 55.16 -3.81
C PRO A 688 -17.41 55.63 -3.12
N ARG A 689 -17.40 56.89 -2.66
CA ARG A 689 -18.55 57.59 -2.09
C ARG A 689 -19.70 57.76 -3.09
N ALA A 690 -20.91 57.76 -2.53
CA ALA A 690 -22.04 58.63 -2.87
C ALA A 690 -22.67 58.54 -4.28
N ALA A 691 -23.79 57.82 -4.35
CA ALA A 691 -25.13 58.35 -4.63
C ALA A 691 -26.18 57.34 -4.17
#